data_AF-A0A9W8K418-F1
#
_entry.id   AF-A0A9W8K418-F1
#
_cell.length_a   1.000
_cell.length_b   1.000
_cell.length_c   1.000
_cell.angle_alpha   90.00
_cell.angle_beta   90.00
_cell.angle_gamma   90.00
#
_symmetry.space_group_name_H-M   'P 1'
#
loop_
_entity.id
_entity.type
_entity.pdbx_description
1 polymer ?
#
loop_
_entity_poly.entity_id
_entity_poly.type
_entity_poly.pdbx_seq_one_letter_code
_entity_poly.pdbx_strand_id
1 'polypeptide(L)'
;MQTLKSSPPKVFRSTYDRAARFFVLHAFKNDVPAPPYPNLLQSNVPPTDLEAVQIHEAIYQASVRKALLERQLSNARNTAGRQVAIHQRVKLIDEFICKHRRIISPLRHLPIDILFCIFSYLHPPLGEERYDVWCNTDGGRARWMISHVCRSWRRAALLMPTLWNTPPPLILESTSRRKVKVQAHILNEMIRRSQSVPLQLDIIVSSLTRGSENPILQTLVEHAESWGDVRLSIYAHTLEAFHGIKGRLTNLEVLGLTIANLTPGEFSFDLFETAPKLHQVSLSCWEGSTVHLPFSQIKCYTDFSSTMLFTMLSSAESLTHLYIDSRTAVTFPGPLVLPYLTELRIDCDDDITRALEQLSVPRIEKVTVRTSRTPDSASSLTTMLSNTSAHSPLKFLHYRNDGTDFGDLIPFFRRTPELVSLNVPLPIAPMILALADAVVLPHLEECTFYLLTLADAGQCAALDHLALSRCDGPASAAFNSGTVSGELIHSSSRLKKLSIVFNQSFCYHYGNYLVQASLNWVDVSFSPSTTAFQEMVGWLLDQSVRKLYPRCLRLEEVENALSAIERLCECPITYHTIIASGSHLTLRSIARFPLSEEAESQYRFHHRAQSLLNRWEPIFQGNLADIQWVFRGPKMLTYVPASDAIRESPSALDLIAYGFEVKAEPESN
;
A
#
# COMPACT_ATOMS: atom_id res chain seq x y z
N MET A 1 70.05 -37.54 7.64
CA MET A 1 69.72 -37.61 6.20
C MET A 1 68.45 -36.81 5.95
N GLN A 2 68.60 -35.55 5.53
CA GLN A 2 67.49 -34.67 5.18
C GLN A 2 67.70 -34.07 3.79
N THR A 3 66.62 -34.19 3.02
CA THR A 3 66.17 -33.55 1.78
C THR A 3 66.74 -32.17 1.38
N LEU A 4 67.03 -32.02 0.08
CA LEU A 4 66.82 -30.79 -0.71
C LEU A 4 66.73 -31.14 -2.21
N LYS A 5 65.51 -31.11 -2.78
CA LYS A 5 65.26 -31.10 -4.24
C LYS A 5 64.79 -29.70 -4.62
N SER A 6 65.54 -29.03 -5.49
CA SER A 6 65.26 -27.68 -5.99
C SER A 6 64.18 -27.67 -7.08
N SER A 7 63.31 -26.66 -7.05
CA SER A 7 62.31 -26.35 -8.09
C SER A 7 62.82 -25.22 -9.00
N PRO A 8 62.52 -25.18 -10.31
CA PRO A 8 62.89 -24.08 -11.20
C PRO A 8 61.90 -22.89 -11.13
N PRO A 9 62.27 -21.69 -11.59
CA PRO A 9 61.62 -20.43 -11.21
C PRO A 9 60.35 -20.10 -12.01
N LYS A 10 59.39 -19.47 -11.33
CA LYS A 10 58.02 -19.11 -11.79
C LYS A 10 57.95 -18.03 -12.89
N VAL A 11 59.06 -17.49 -13.39
CA VAL A 11 59.07 -16.32 -14.30
C VAL A 11 58.84 -16.69 -15.77
N PHE A 12 59.12 -17.93 -16.20
CA PHE A 12 58.95 -18.35 -17.60
C PHE A 12 57.51 -18.69 -18.01
N ARG A 13 56.57 -18.86 -17.06
CA ARG A 13 55.17 -19.22 -17.37
C ARG A 13 54.27 -18.02 -17.70
N SER A 14 54.57 -16.80 -17.23
CA SER A 14 53.64 -15.65 -17.41
C SER A 14 53.79 -14.96 -18.76
N THR A 15 54.98 -14.94 -19.36
CA THR A 15 55.23 -14.36 -20.69
C THR A 15 54.68 -15.24 -21.79
N TYR A 16 54.77 -16.57 -21.64
CA TYR A 16 54.17 -17.54 -22.58
C TYR A 16 52.64 -17.48 -22.55
N ASP A 17 52.03 -17.29 -21.37
CA ASP A 17 50.57 -17.20 -21.24
C ASP A 17 50.01 -15.85 -21.76
N ARG A 18 50.78 -14.76 -21.64
CA ARG A 18 50.41 -13.45 -22.24
C ARG A 18 50.57 -13.45 -23.76
N ALA A 19 51.66 -14.01 -24.29
CA ALA A 19 51.87 -14.15 -25.72
C ALA A 19 50.87 -15.15 -26.34
N ALA A 20 50.59 -16.27 -25.68
CA ALA A 20 49.58 -17.23 -26.11
C ALA A 20 48.17 -16.62 -26.13
N ARG A 21 47.77 -15.85 -25.10
CA ARG A 21 46.49 -15.10 -25.11
C ARG A 21 46.44 -14.03 -26.21
N PHE A 22 47.55 -13.35 -26.49
CA PHE A 22 47.63 -12.34 -27.54
C PHE A 22 47.55 -12.96 -28.94
N PHE A 23 48.22 -14.09 -29.18
CA PHE A 23 48.17 -14.86 -30.43
C PHE A 23 46.80 -15.54 -30.64
N VAL A 24 46.18 -16.06 -29.58
CA VAL A 24 44.81 -16.59 -29.57
C VAL A 24 43.84 -15.47 -29.98
N LEU A 25 43.87 -14.31 -29.30
CA LEU A 25 42.99 -13.18 -29.63
C LEU A 25 43.18 -12.63 -31.06
N HIS A 26 44.41 -12.61 -31.59
CA HIS A 26 44.68 -12.18 -32.96
C HIS A 26 44.28 -13.22 -34.02
N ALA A 27 44.44 -14.51 -33.74
CA ALA A 27 44.04 -15.59 -34.66
C ALA A 27 42.50 -15.73 -34.79
N PHE A 28 41.73 -15.35 -33.76
CA PHE A 28 40.26 -15.42 -33.75
C PHE A 28 39.56 -14.15 -34.26
N LYS A 29 40.31 -13.08 -34.57
CA LYS A 29 39.75 -11.80 -35.06
C LYS A 29 39.17 -11.89 -36.48
N ASN A 30 39.54 -12.91 -37.24
CA ASN A 30 39.07 -13.16 -38.61
C ASN A 30 37.70 -13.85 -38.70
N ASP A 31 37.09 -14.21 -37.56
CA ASP A 31 35.81 -14.92 -37.51
C ASP A 31 34.60 -14.05 -37.22
N VAL A 32 34.81 -12.87 -36.64
CA VAL A 32 33.74 -11.92 -36.37
C VAL A 32 33.78 -10.85 -37.46
N PRO A 33 32.67 -10.58 -38.18
CA PRO A 33 32.61 -9.48 -39.14
C PRO A 33 33.02 -8.16 -38.48
N ALA A 34 33.68 -7.27 -39.24
CA ALA A 34 33.91 -5.92 -38.74
C ALA A 34 32.54 -5.25 -38.49
N PRO A 35 32.36 -4.55 -37.36
CA PRO A 35 31.11 -3.84 -37.10
C PRO A 35 30.89 -2.78 -38.19
N PRO A 36 29.77 -2.80 -38.93
CA PRO A 36 29.55 -1.89 -40.07
C PRO A 36 29.50 -0.43 -39.63
N TYR A 37 28.98 -0.17 -38.42
CA TYR A 37 28.85 1.17 -37.85
C TYR A 37 29.32 1.21 -36.38
N PRO A 38 30.64 1.31 -36.12
CA PRO A 38 31.19 1.28 -34.77
C PRO A 38 30.70 2.44 -33.88
N ASN A 39 30.39 3.58 -34.47
CA ASN A 39 29.84 4.77 -33.80
C ASN A 39 28.44 4.53 -33.19
N LEU A 40 27.62 3.68 -33.80
CA LEU A 40 26.28 3.34 -33.29
C LEU A 40 26.32 2.37 -32.10
N LEU A 41 27.44 1.69 -31.88
CA LEU A 41 27.70 0.89 -30.68
C LEU A 41 28.03 1.75 -29.46
N GLN A 42 28.51 2.97 -29.68
CA GLN A 42 28.91 3.90 -28.63
C GLN A 42 27.86 5.01 -28.39
N SER A 43 26.75 4.99 -29.11
CA SER A 43 25.69 5.99 -29.01
C SER A 43 24.30 5.36 -29.08
N ASN A 44 23.29 6.09 -28.59
CA ASN A 44 21.87 5.74 -28.72
C ASN A 44 21.21 6.46 -29.91
N VAL A 45 21.99 6.86 -30.91
CA VAL A 45 21.43 7.41 -32.16
C VAL A 45 20.75 6.26 -32.92
N PRO A 46 19.50 6.44 -33.40
CA PRO A 46 18.87 5.43 -34.23
C PRO A 46 19.63 5.28 -35.56
N PRO A 47 19.86 4.05 -36.05
CA PRO A 47 20.34 3.85 -37.41
C PRO A 47 19.31 4.39 -38.42
N THR A 48 19.80 4.95 -39.52
CA THR A 48 19.00 5.19 -40.72
C THR A 48 18.51 3.88 -41.33
N ASP A 49 17.53 3.92 -42.23
CA ASP A 49 16.99 2.71 -42.87
C ASP A 49 18.08 1.93 -43.62
N LEU A 50 18.98 2.64 -44.31
CA LEU A 50 20.11 2.02 -45.00
C LEU A 50 21.11 1.40 -44.02
N GLU A 51 21.45 2.09 -42.94
CA GLU A 51 22.34 1.56 -41.89
C GLU A 51 21.72 0.33 -41.22
N ALA A 52 20.41 0.35 -40.96
CA ALA A 52 19.68 -0.75 -40.37
C ALA A 52 19.72 -1.99 -41.28
N VAL A 53 19.50 -1.84 -42.59
CA VAL A 53 19.62 -2.94 -43.57
C VAL A 53 21.01 -3.57 -43.53
N GLN A 54 22.07 -2.75 -43.51
CA GLN A 54 23.45 -3.25 -43.45
C GLN A 54 23.77 -3.94 -42.11
N ILE A 55 23.21 -3.45 -40.99
CA ILE A 55 23.35 -4.08 -39.68
C ILE A 55 22.59 -5.42 -39.64
N HIS A 56 21.39 -5.49 -40.23
CA HIS A 56 20.64 -6.73 -40.36
C HIS A 56 21.41 -7.77 -41.16
N GLU A 57 22.02 -7.37 -42.27
CA GLU A 57 22.87 -8.24 -43.09
C GLU A 57 24.10 -8.72 -42.28
N ALA A 58 24.78 -7.84 -41.54
CA ALA A 58 25.90 -8.23 -40.69
C ALA A 58 25.49 -9.22 -39.58
N ILE A 59 24.31 -9.04 -38.98
CA ILE A 59 23.74 -9.98 -38.00
C ILE A 59 23.43 -11.32 -38.66
N TYR A 60 22.85 -11.31 -39.87
CA TYR A 60 22.55 -12.52 -40.62
C TYR A 60 23.82 -13.32 -40.93
N GLN A 61 24.85 -12.67 -41.50
CA GLN A 61 26.13 -13.31 -41.80
C GLN A 61 26.82 -13.88 -40.55
N ALA A 62 26.80 -13.16 -39.44
CA ALA A 62 27.31 -13.64 -38.16
C ALA A 62 26.54 -14.88 -37.66
N SER A 63 25.21 -14.88 -37.82
CA SER A 63 24.34 -16.00 -37.41
C SER A 63 24.59 -17.26 -38.26
N VAL A 64 24.78 -17.11 -39.57
CA VAL A 64 25.15 -18.21 -40.47
C VAL A 64 26.50 -18.80 -40.06
N ARG A 65 27.49 -17.96 -39.74
CA ARG A 65 28.82 -18.41 -39.30
C ARG A 65 28.78 -19.13 -37.95
N LYS A 66 27.93 -18.66 -37.02
CA LYS A 66 27.65 -19.37 -35.76
C LYS A 66 27.12 -20.78 -36.01
N ALA A 67 26.08 -20.91 -36.84
CA ALA A 67 25.48 -22.21 -37.16
C ALA A 67 26.48 -23.18 -37.81
N LEU A 68 27.38 -22.68 -38.67
CA LEU A 68 28.45 -23.48 -39.25
C LEU A 68 29.45 -23.98 -38.19
N LEU A 69 29.84 -23.14 -37.23
CA LEU A 69 30.74 -23.52 -36.14
C LEU A 69 30.09 -24.53 -35.17
N GLU A 70 28.81 -24.37 -34.87
CA GLU A 70 28.03 -25.31 -34.05
C GLU A 70 27.87 -26.66 -34.75
N ARG A 71 27.67 -26.68 -36.07
CA ARG A 71 27.66 -27.92 -36.87
C ARG A 71 29.04 -28.59 -36.93
N GLN A 72 30.13 -27.82 -36.91
CA GLN A 72 31.47 -28.37 -36.79
C GLN A 72 31.72 -28.95 -35.39
N LEU A 73 31.14 -28.38 -34.34
CA LEU A 73 31.20 -28.88 -32.98
C LEU A 73 30.49 -30.24 -32.85
N SER A 74 29.29 -30.38 -33.41
CA SER A 74 28.52 -31.64 -33.36
C SER A 74 29.17 -32.78 -34.16
N ASN A 75 29.94 -32.44 -35.19
CA ASN A 75 30.64 -33.41 -36.05
C ASN A 75 32.09 -33.73 -35.59
N ALA A 76 32.64 -33.03 -34.60
CA ALA A 76 34.04 -33.22 -34.18
C ALA A 76 34.19 -34.36 -33.14
N ARG A 77 34.99 -35.39 -33.47
CA ARG A 77 35.38 -36.44 -32.52
C ARG A 77 36.30 -35.88 -31.40
N ASN A 78 35.96 -36.21 -30.15
CA ASN A 78 36.60 -35.89 -28.86
C ASN A 78 38.05 -35.38 -28.90
N THR A 79 38.23 -34.09 -29.19
CA THR A 79 39.47 -33.35 -28.87
C THR A 79 39.09 -32.12 -28.07
N ALA A 80 39.22 -32.21 -26.73
CA ALA A 80 38.78 -31.19 -25.77
C ALA A 80 39.31 -29.78 -26.12
N GLY A 81 40.55 -29.67 -26.62
CA GLY A 81 41.13 -28.39 -27.05
C GLY A 81 40.41 -27.72 -28.24
N ARG A 82 39.92 -28.51 -29.22
CA ARG A 82 39.20 -27.99 -30.39
C ARG A 82 37.79 -27.55 -30.02
N GLN A 83 37.13 -28.29 -29.12
CA GLN A 83 35.82 -27.91 -28.59
C GLN A 83 35.90 -26.59 -27.83
N VAL A 84 36.89 -26.41 -26.94
CA VAL A 84 37.07 -25.16 -26.19
C VAL A 84 37.29 -23.96 -27.13
N ALA A 85 38.10 -24.12 -28.19
CA ALA A 85 38.33 -23.06 -29.17
C ALA A 85 37.05 -22.70 -29.97
N ILE A 86 36.23 -23.69 -30.35
CA ILE A 86 34.95 -23.44 -31.05
C ILE A 86 33.95 -22.73 -30.13
N HIS A 87 33.82 -23.14 -28.86
CA HIS A 87 32.95 -22.47 -27.90
C HIS A 87 33.34 -21.01 -27.66
N GLN A 88 34.64 -20.72 -27.60
CA GLN A 88 35.13 -19.34 -27.49
C GLN A 88 34.76 -18.49 -28.72
N ARG A 89 34.83 -19.06 -29.94
CA ARG A 89 34.43 -18.37 -31.18
C ARG A 89 32.94 -18.11 -31.24
N VAL A 90 32.12 -19.10 -30.88
CA VAL A 90 30.65 -18.95 -30.78
C VAL A 90 30.30 -17.85 -29.80
N LYS A 91 30.95 -17.82 -28.62
CA LYS A 91 30.74 -16.75 -27.63
C LYS A 91 31.03 -15.36 -28.18
N LEU A 92 32.14 -15.18 -28.93
CA LEU A 92 32.47 -13.89 -29.55
C LEU A 92 31.44 -13.46 -30.60
N ILE A 93 30.93 -14.41 -31.40
CA ILE A 93 29.88 -14.14 -32.38
C ILE A 93 28.56 -13.80 -31.69
N ASP A 94 28.22 -14.47 -30.60
CA ASP A 94 27.04 -14.16 -29.79
C ASP A 94 27.10 -12.76 -29.18
N GLU A 95 28.26 -12.36 -28.66
CA GLU A 95 28.48 -10.99 -28.20
C GLU A 95 28.33 -9.97 -29.33
N PHE A 96 28.82 -10.27 -30.54
CA PHE A 96 28.64 -9.42 -31.71
C PHE A 96 27.17 -9.27 -32.09
N ILE A 97 26.44 -10.39 -32.22
CA ILE A 97 25.01 -10.40 -32.58
C ILE A 97 24.21 -9.63 -31.53
N CYS A 98 24.45 -9.87 -30.24
CA CYS A 98 23.76 -9.19 -29.15
C CYS A 98 23.98 -7.67 -29.21
N LYS A 99 25.21 -7.22 -29.40
CA LYS A 99 25.54 -5.79 -29.53
C LYS A 99 24.85 -5.13 -30.73
N HIS A 100 24.80 -5.80 -31.88
CA HIS A 100 24.19 -5.25 -33.10
C HIS A 100 22.66 -5.30 -33.07
N ARG A 101 22.05 -6.32 -32.44
CA ARG A 101 20.61 -6.35 -32.17
C ARG A 101 20.15 -5.19 -31.29
N ARG A 102 20.99 -4.71 -30.38
CA ARG A 102 20.68 -3.51 -29.57
C ARG A 102 20.64 -2.23 -30.40
N ILE A 103 21.38 -2.15 -31.51
CA ILE A 103 21.38 -0.97 -32.39
C ILE A 103 20.06 -0.86 -33.15
N ILE A 104 19.51 -1.97 -33.62
CA ILE A 104 18.23 -2.04 -34.34
C ILE A 104 17.01 -2.15 -33.42
N SER A 105 17.20 -1.91 -32.11
CA SER A 105 16.09 -1.97 -31.16
C SER A 105 15.03 -0.92 -31.48
N PRO A 106 13.73 -1.27 -31.50
CA PRO A 106 12.64 -0.31 -31.69
C PRO A 106 12.67 0.85 -30.68
N LEU A 107 13.29 0.64 -29.50
CA LEU A 107 13.46 1.66 -28.47
C LEU A 107 14.26 2.87 -28.94
N ARG A 108 15.08 2.75 -29.99
CA ARG A 108 15.84 3.87 -30.58
C ARG A 108 15.01 4.70 -31.57
N HIS A 109 13.92 4.16 -32.10
CA HIS A 109 13.05 4.78 -33.11
C HIS A 109 11.65 5.15 -32.58
N LEU A 110 11.47 5.18 -31.25
CA LEU A 110 10.17 5.51 -30.67
C LEU A 110 9.68 6.88 -31.16
N PRO A 111 8.44 6.96 -31.66
CA PRO A 111 7.78 8.24 -31.95
C PRO A 111 7.71 9.11 -30.69
N ILE A 112 7.68 10.42 -30.89
CA ILE A 112 7.64 11.38 -29.78
C ILE A 112 6.41 11.20 -28.88
N ASP A 113 5.26 10.82 -29.45
CA ASP A 113 4.03 10.58 -28.69
C ASP A 113 4.18 9.40 -27.72
N ILE A 114 4.84 8.33 -28.16
CA ILE A 114 5.15 7.17 -27.30
C ILE A 114 6.14 7.57 -26.21
N LEU A 115 7.12 8.43 -26.51
CA LEU A 115 8.02 8.97 -25.49
C LEU A 115 7.26 9.81 -24.46
N PHE A 116 6.27 10.61 -24.87
CA PHE A 116 5.42 11.35 -23.93
C PHE A 116 4.61 10.41 -23.04
N CYS A 117 4.02 9.35 -23.59
CA CYS A 117 3.35 8.33 -22.78
C CYS A 117 4.30 7.66 -21.78
N ILE A 118 5.54 7.35 -22.18
CA ILE A 118 6.53 6.80 -21.24
C ILE A 118 6.87 7.82 -20.16
N PHE A 119 7.06 9.09 -20.52
CA PHE A 119 7.45 10.15 -19.60
C PHE A 119 6.33 10.52 -18.62
N SER A 120 5.05 10.33 -18.99
CA SER A 120 3.94 10.57 -18.06
C SER A 120 3.94 9.61 -16.87
N TYR A 121 4.56 8.43 -16.98
CA TYR A 121 4.74 7.54 -15.83
C TYR A 121 5.85 8.00 -14.86
N LEU A 122 6.58 9.08 -15.19
CA LEU A 122 7.61 9.66 -14.32
C LEU A 122 7.08 10.80 -13.44
N HIS A 123 5.80 11.13 -13.55
CA HIS A 123 5.15 12.04 -12.62
C HIS A 123 5.13 11.41 -11.22
N PRO A 124 5.58 12.14 -10.18
CA PRO A 124 5.45 11.64 -8.82
C PRO A 124 3.95 11.47 -8.48
N PRO A 125 3.59 10.47 -7.65
CA PRO A 125 2.24 10.35 -7.15
C PRO A 125 1.80 11.65 -6.46
N LEU A 126 0.50 11.95 -6.55
CA LEU A 126 -0.11 13.06 -5.83
C LEU A 126 -0.19 12.69 -4.34
N GLY A 127 0.22 13.58 -3.43
CA GLY A 127 0.01 13.38 -1.98
C GLY A 127 1.29 13.29 -1.15
N GLU A 128 1.20 12.79 0.08
CA GLU A 128 2.29 12.68 1.07
C GLU A 128 3.47 11.82 0.59
N GLU A 129 3.23 10.90 -0.35
CA GLU A 129 4.26 10.04 -0.97
C GLU A 129 5.30 10.81 -1.79
N ARG A 130 5.11 12.10 -2.07
CA ARG A 130 6.07 12.92 -2.85
C ARG A 130 7.44 12.99 -2.19
N TYR A 131 7.51 13.11 -0.88
CA TYR A 131 8.78 13.21 -0.15
C TYR A 131 9.55 11.88 -0.22
N ASP A 132 8.85 10.76 -0.01
CA ASP A 132 9.45 9.42 -0.10
C ASP A 132 9.92 9.07 -1.50
N VAL A 133 9.19 9.46 -2.55
CA VAL A 133 9.61 9.20 -3.94
C VAL A 133 10.88 9.99 -4.30
N TRP A 134 11.08 11.20 -3.79
CA TRP A 134 12.30 11.96 -4.07
C TRP A 134 13.49 11.58 -3.19
N CYS A 135 13.26 11.24 -1.92
CA CYS A 135 14.30 10.93 -0.95
C CYS A 135 14.75 9.47 -0.99
N ASN A 136 13.83 8.53 -1.27
CA ASN A 136 14.06 7.10 -1.19
C ASN A 136 14.07 6.38 -2.56
N THR A 137 13.75 7.06 -3.67
CA THR A 137 13.80 6.45 -5.01
C THR A 137 14.57 7.29 -6.04
N ASP A 138 15.08 6.62 -7.08
CA ASP A 138 15.72 7.25 -8.24
C ASP A 138 14.77 8.14 -9.08
N GLY A 139 13.48 8.28 -8.71
CA GLY A 139 12.44 8.98 -9.49
C GLY A 139 12.75 10.45 -9.81
N GLY A 140 13.38 11.16 -8.87
CA GLY A 140 13.87 12.52 -9.09
C GLY A 140 14.99 12.62 -10.13
N ARG A 141 15.90 11.64 -10.11
CA ARG A 141 16.98 11.53 -11.10
C ARG A 141 16.43 11.06 -12.45
N ALA A 142 15.40 10.21 -12.45
CA ALA A 142 14.84 9.61 -13.66
C ALA A 142 14.43 10.65 -14.70
N ARG A 143 13.79 11.75 -14.28
CA ARG A 143 13.38 12.86 -15.18
C ARG A 143 14.55 13.55 -15.86
N TRP A 144 15.66 13.72 -15.16
CA TRP A 144 16.88 14.23 -15.79
C TRP A 144 17.55 13.14 -16.64
N MET A 145 17.61 11.90 -16.17
CA MET A 145 18.24 10.77 -16.87
C MET A 145 17.61 10.51 -18.24
N ILE A 146 16.28 10.60 -18.38
CA ILE A 146 15.64 10.42 -19.69
C ILE A 146 16.12 11.46 -20.72
N SER A 147 16.43 12.68 -20.27
CA SER A 147 16.99 13.72 -21.15
C SER A 147 18.46 13.48 -21.53
N HIS A 148 19.11 12.48 -20.94
CA HIS A 148 20.50 12.08 -21.22
C HIS A 148 20.61 10.77 -22.01
N VAL A 149 19.51 10.07 -22.31
CA VAL A 149 19.53 8.81 -23.08
C VAL A 149 20.02 9.01 -24.51
N CYS A 150 19.39 9.92 -25.26
CA CYS A 150 19.79 10.29 -26.63
C CYS A 150 19.23 11.68 -27.00
N ARG A 151 19.60 12.20 -28.18
CA ARG A 151 19.11 13.51 -28.67
C ARG A 151 17.59 13.55 -28.86
N SER A 152 16.99 12.46 -29.33
CA SER A 152 15.53 12.36 -29.54
C SER A 152 14.78 12.45 -28.20
N TRP A 153 15.18 11.64 -27.21
CA TRP A 153 14.60 11.66 -25.87
C TRP A 153 14.78 13.01 -25.17
N ARG A 154 15.94 13.66 -25.35
CA ARG A 154 16.17 15.02 -24.85
C ARG A 154 15.18 16.01 -25.44
N ARG A 155 14.98 15.98 -26.76
CA ARG A 155 14.04 16.86 -27.46
C ARG A 155 12.61 16.62 -26.96
N ALA A 156 12.19 15.37 -26.84
CA ALA A 156 10.90 15.01 -26.27
C ALA A 156 10.76 15.56 -24.84
N ALA A 157 11.74 15.30 -23.95
CA ALA A 157 11.68 15.75 -22.57
C ALA A 157 11.54 17.28 -22.46
N LEU A 158 12.26 18.04 -23.29
CA LEU A 158 12.18 19.51 -23.31
C LEU A 158 10.87 20.05 -23.90
N LEU A 159 10.18 19.28 -24.73
CA LEU A 159 8.88 19.65 -25.32
C LEU A 159 7.68 19.31 -24.43
N MET A 160 7.92 18.71 -23.26
CA MET A 160 6.88 18.32 -22.31
C MET A 160 7.02 19.16 -21.02
N PRO A 161 6.39 20.35 -20.93
CA PRO A 161 6.54 21.23 -19.76
C PRO A 161 6.05 20.60 -18.46
N THR A 162 5.03 19.72 -18.53
CA THR A 162 4.52 18.97 -17.39
C THR A 162 5.59 18.07 -16.75
N LEU A 163 6.60 17.62 -17.48
CA LEU A 163 7.71 16.85 -16.89
C LEU A 163 8.53 17.67 -15.86
N TRP A 164 8.48 19.00 -15.97
CA TRP A 164 9.32 19.93 -15.22
C TRP A 164 8.56 20.78 -14.19
N ASN A 165 7.23 20.63 -14.09
CA ASN A 165 6.42 21.45 -13.18
C ASN A 165 6.50 21.02 -11.70
N THR A 166 7.09 19.86 -11.40
CA THR A 166 7.27 19.37 -10.02
C THR A 166 8.76 19.38 -9.64
N PRO A 167 9.33 20.51 -9.18
CA PRO A 167 10.70 20.54 -8.67
C PRO A 167 10.93 19.61 -7.47
N PRO A 168 12.20 19.27 -7.17
CA PRO A 168 12.53 18.56 -5.94
C PRO A 168 12.07 19.33 -4.70
N PRO A 169 11.78 18.64 -3.58
CA PRO A 169 11.52 19.31 -2.30
C PRO A 169 12.61 20.34 -1.98
N LEU A 170 12.19 21.58 -1.78
CA LEU A 170 13.06 22.72 -1.55
C LEU A 170 13.34 22.83 -0.05
N ILE A 171 14.54 22.47 0.36
CA ILE A 171 14.97 22.56 1.75
C ILE A 171 15.65 23.89 1.97
N LEU A 172 14.97 24.81 2.64
CA LEU A 172 15.48 26.12 2.98
C LEU A 172 16.29 26.04 4.29
N GLU A 173 17.60 25.85 4.14
CA GLU A 173 18.59 25.82 5.23
C GLU A 173 19.57 27.00 5.15
N SER A 174 19.97 27.55 6.31
CA SER A 174 20.93 28.68 6.37
C SER A 174 22.39 28.22 6.30
N THR A 175 22.67 26.94 6.59
CA THR A 175 24.02 26.46 6.88
C THR A 175 24.86 26.11 5.64
N SER A 176 24.26 25.84 4.47
CA SER A 176 25.00 25.37 3.28
C SER A 176 24.76 26.21 2.02
N ARG A 177 25.57 27.27 1.84
CA ARG A 177 25.51 28.13 0.64
C ARG A 177 25.66 27.37 -0.68
N ARG A 178 26.46 26.30 -0.72
CA ARG A 178 26.67 25.50 -1.94
C ARG A 178 25.40 24.74 -2.33
N LYS A 179 24.72 24.10 -1.38
CA LYS A 179 23.47 23.37 -1.63
C LYS A 179 22.37 24.31 -2.07
N VAL A 180 22.22 25.45 -1.38
CA VAL A 180 21.25 26.50 -1.75
C VAL A 180 21.46 26.99 -3.18
N LYS A 181 22.71 27.25 -3.60
CA LYS A 181 23.01 27.65 -4.99
C LYS A 181 22.63 26.57 -6.01
N VAL A 182 22.91 25.30 -5.73
CA VAL A 182 22.56 24.19 -6.63
C VAL A 182 21.05 24.03 -6.72
N GLN A 183 20.34 24.07 -5.60
CA GLN A 183 18.87 24.00 -5.58
C GLN A 183 18.24 25.19 -6.31
N ALA A 184 18.74 26.42 -6.09
CA ALA A 184 18.27 27.61 -6.81
C ALA A 184 18.48 27.48 -8.32
N HIS A 185 19.61 26.92 -8.77
CA HIS A 185 19.86 26.69 -10.19
C HIS A 185 18.90 25.66 -10.79
N ILE A 186 18.66 24.54 -10.07
CA ILE A 186 17.71 23.51 -10.50
C ILE A 186 16.30 24.09 -10.57
N LEU A 187 15.87 24.82 -9.54
CA LEU A 187 14.56 25.47 -9.50
C LEU A 187 14.36 26.40 -10.69
N ASN A 188 15.30 27.31 -10.93
CA ASN A 188 15.22 28.24 -12.07
C ASN A 188 15.12 27.50 -13.42
N GLU A 189 15.90 26.44 -13.60
CA GLU A 189 15.85 25.66 -14.83
C GLU A 189 14.52 24.90 -14.98
N MET A 190 13.92 24.42 -13.89
CA MET A 190 12.62 23.76 -13.92
C MET A 190 11.48 24.73 -14.19
N ILE A 191 11.47 25.90 -13.54
CA ILE A 191 10.52 27.00 -13.81
C ILE A 191 10.60 27.41 -15.29
N ARG A 192 11.82 27.56 -15.83
CA ARG A 192 12.03 27.91 -17.23
C ARG A 192 11.46 26.86 -18.19
N ARG A 193 11.52 25.58 -17.83
CA ARG A 193 11.03 24.47 -18.67
C ARG A 193 9.55 24.17 -18.48
N SER A 194 8.96 24.48 -17.32
CA SER A 194 7.52 24.32 -17.07
C SER A 194 6.69 25.38 -17.81
N GLN A 195 7.30 26.49 -18.21
CA GLN A 195 6.65 27.56 -18.97
C GLN A 195 5.40 28.09 -18.23
N SER A 196 4.21 27.93 -18.82
CA SER A 196 2.93 28.37 -18.26
C SER A 196 2.22 27.29 -17.43
N VAL A 197 2.82 26.10 -17.26
CA VAL A 197 2.20 25.02 -16.47
C VAL A 197 2.35 25.35 -14.98
N PRO A 198 1.26 25.29 -14.19
CA PRO A 198 1.31 25.51 -12.76
C PRO A 198 2.29 24.55 -12.06
N LEU A 199 3.10 25.11 -11.16
CA LEU A 199 4.11 24.44 -10.40
C LEU A 199 3.50 23.66 -9.22
N GLN A 200 4.08 22.50 -8.96
CA GLN A 200 3.82 21.68 -7.78
C GLN A 200 5.04 21.75 -6.85
N LEU A 201 4.94 22.55 -5.80
CA LEU A 201 6.03 22.92 -4.91
C LEU A 201 5.88 22.24 -3.56
N ASP A 202 6.99 21.73 -3.04
CA ASP A 202 7.11 21.27 -1.66
C ASP A 202 8.30 22.02 -1.03
N ILE A 203 8.03 22.83 -0.02
CA ILE A 203 8.98 23.76 0.58
C ILE A 203 9.07 23.45 2.07
N ILE A 204 10.26 23.06 2.52
CA ILE A 204 10.55 22.68 3.90
C ILE A 204 11.60 23.64 4.44
N VAL A 205 11.28 24.36 5.50
CA VAL A 205 12.22 25.28 6.17
C VAL A 205 12.78 24.60 7.41
N SER A 206 14.08 24.35 7.42
CA SER A 206 14.75 23.66 8.52
C SER A 206 15.43 24.61 9.51
N SER A 207 15.94 25.77 9.06
CA SER A 207 16.79 26.63 9.91
C SER A 207 16.96 28.07 9.40
N LEU A 208 15.95 28.66 8.76
CA LEU A 208 16.05 30.06 8.31
C LEU A 208 16.00 31.04 9.48
N THR A 209 17.03 31.86 9.60
CA THR A 209 17.05 32.99 10.53
C THR A 209 16.18 34.12 9.98
N ARG A 210 15.47 34.81 10.87
CA ARG A 210 14.63 35.96 10.50
C ARG A 210 15.46 37.01 9.74
N GLY A 211 14.93 37.51 8.63
CA GLY A 211 15.62 38.49 7.78
C GLY A 211 16.79 37.96 6.94
N SER A 212 17.00 36.64 6.85
CA SER A 212 18.00 36.10 5.93
C SER A 212 17.53 36.18 4.47
N GLU A 213 18.34 36.80 3.62
CA GLU A 213 18.12 36.78 2.17
C GLU A 213 18.43 35.37 1.63
N ASN A 214 17.41 34.70 1.12
CA ASN A 214 17.57 33.40 0.45
C ASN A 214 17.16 33.54 -1.02
N PRO A 215 18.08 33.26 -1.98
CA PRO A 215 17.77 33.39 -3.41
C PRO A 215 16.64 32.47 -3.87
N ILE A 216 16.43 31.33 -3.20
CA ILE A 216 15.32 30.42 -3.51
C ILE A 216 13.99 31.09 -3.15
N LEU A 217 13.90 31.72 -1.98
CA LEU A 217 12.69 32.46 -1.57
C LEU A 217 12.38 33.60 -2.53
N GLN A 218 13.41 34.35 -2.94
CA GLN A 218 13.23 35.43 -3.90
C GLN A 218 12.66 34.91 -5.23
N THR A 219 13.25 33.85 -5.81
CA THR A 219 12.73 33.24 -7.04
C THR A 219 11.31 32.70 -6.87
N LEU A 220 10.99 32.10 -5.73
CA LEU A 220 9.64 31.59 -5.42
C LEU A 220 8.59 32.71 -5.38
N VAL A 221 8.92 33.83 -4.72
CA VAL A 221 8.06 35.01 -4.63
C VAL A 221 7.94 35.70 -6.00
N GLU A 222 9.01 35.79 -6.77
CA GLU A 222 8.98 36.35 -8.14
C GLU A 222 7.99 35.59 -9.04
N HIS A 223 7.95 34.25 -8.93
CA HIS A 223 7.11 33.38 -9.74
C HIS A 223 5.80 32.92 -9.07
N ALA A 224 5.27 33.69 -8.11
CA ALA A 224 4.05 33.34 -7.36
C ALA A 224 2.82 33.03 -8.24
N GLU A 225 2.69 33.67 -9.39
CA GLU A 225 1.58 33.45 -10.35
C GLU A 225 1.57 32.05 -10.97
N SER A 226 2.71 31.37 -10.95
CA SER A 226 2.83 30.00 -11.46
C SER A 226 2.52 28.94 -10.42
N TRP A 227 2.23 29.30 -9.17
CA TRP A 227 1.94 28.31 -8.11
C TRP A 227 0.60 27.63 -8.36
N GLY A 228 0.60 26.29 -8.41
CA GLY A 228 -0.60 25.48 -8.59
C GLY A 228 -0.94 24.61 -7.38
N ASP A 229 0.02 23.80 -6.95
CA ASP A 229 -0.07 22.95 -5.76
C ASP A 229 1.13 23.25 -4.88
N VAL A 230 0.91 23.78 -3.70
CA VAL A 230 2.01 24.24 -2.84
C VAL A 230 1.85 23.68 -1.44
N ARG A 231 2.91 23.02 -0.97
CA ARG A 231 3.02 22.54 0.41
C ARG A 231 4.16 23.24 1.10
N LEU A 232 3.86 23.84 2.25
CA LEU A 232 4.76 24.66 3.04
C LEU A 232 4.88 24.05 4.43
N SER A 233 6.05 23.51 4.77
CA SER A 233 6.42 23.10 6.12
C SER A 233 7.41 24.11 6.69
N ILE A 234 6.91 25.11 7.40
CA ILE A 234 7.68 26.31 7.75
C ILE A 234 7.48 26.75 9.20
N TYR A 235 8.31 27.68 9.67
CA TYR A 235 8.10 28.35 10.95
C TYR A 235 7.29 29.64 10.77
N ALA A 236 6.54 30.04 11.80
CA ALA A 236 5.69 31.24 11.77
C ALA A 236 6.45 32.51 11.34
N HIS A 237 7.67 32.73 11.83
CA HIS A 237 8.50 33.90 11.46
C HIS A 237 8.96 33.89 10.00
N THR A 238 8.89 32.75 9.31
CA THR A 238 9.32 32.63 7.91
C THR A 238 8.22 33.07 6.94
N LEU A 239 6.95 33.09 7.38
CA LEU A 239 5.83 33.58 6.57
C LEU A 239 5.99 35.06 6.18
N GLU A 240 6.67 35.86 7.00
CA GLU A 240 6.99 37.26 6.69
C GLU A 240 7.78 37.39 5.37
N ALA A 241 8.64 36.40 5.05
CA ALA A 241 9.41 36.41 3.80
C ALA A 241 8.54 36.20 2.55
N PHE A 242 7.32 35.68 2.71
CA PHE A 242 6.37 35.43 1.64
C PHE A 242 5.38 36.58 1.41
N HIS A 243 5.44 37.69 2.16
CA HIS A 243 4.49 38.82 2.02
C HIS A 243 4.24 39.28 0.58
N GLY A 244 5.25 39.21 -0.30
CA GLY A 244 5.11 39.57 -1.70
C GLY A 244 4.13 38.71 -2.50
N ILE A 245 3.74 37.50 -2.06
CA ILE A 245 2.84 36.62 -2.83
C ILE A 245 1.37 37.06 -2.79
N LYS A 246 0.99 37.88 -1.79
CA LYS A 246 -0.40 38.30 -1.60
C LYS A 246 -0.95 38.95 -2.87
N GLY A 247 -2.12 38.52 -3.30
CA GLY A 247 -2.77 39.01 -4.53
C GLY A 247 -2.21 38.46 -5.85
N ARG A 248 -1.15 37.64 -5.84
CA ARG A 248 -0.52 37.07 -7.05
C ARG A 248 -0.77 35.57 -7.24
N LEU A 249 -1.54 34.94 -6.37
CA LEU A 249 -1.80 33.50 -6.37
C LEU A 249 -2.94 33.10 -7.33
N THR A 250 -2.83 33.48 -8.61
CA THR A 250 -3.91 33.35 -9.61
C THR A 250 -4.17 31.91 -10.08
N ASN A 251 -3.18 31.01 -9.94
CA ASN A 251 -3.28 29.61 -10.34
C ASN A 251 -3.30 28.63 -9.16
N LEU A 252 -3.26 29.11 -7.91
CA LEU A 252 -3.18 28.25 -6.74
C LEU A 252 -4.49 27.49 -6.56
N GLU A 253 -4.40 26.16 -6.63
CA GLU A 253 -5.50 25.21 -6.56
C GLU A 253 -5.47 24.41 -5.25
N VAL A 254 -4.28 24.01 -4.83
CA VAL A 254 -4.02 23.19 -3.64
C VAL A 254 -3.02 23.87 -2.72
N LEU A 255 -3.36 24.00 -1.44
CA LEU A 255 -2.49 24.53 -0.40
C LEU A 255 -2.35 23.55 0.76
N GLY A 256 -1.13 23.12 1.07
CA GLY A 256 -0.77 22.48 2.34
C GLY A 256 0.09 23.43 3.16
N LEU A 257 -0.29 23.71 4.40
CA LEU A 257 0.44 24.63 5.27
C LEU A 257 0.61 24.01 6.65
N THR A 258 1.86 23.70 6.98
CA THR A 258 2.31 23.23 8.27
C THR A 258 3.18 24.29 8.91
N ILE A 259 2.70 24.90 10.00
CA ILE A 259 3.39 25.95 10.75
C ILE A 259 3.89 25.38 12.06
N ALA A 260 5.19 25.14 12.16
CA ALA A 260 5.84 24.81 13.43
C ALA A 260 6.05 26.09 14.24
N ASN A 261 5.64 26.10 15.51
CA ASN A 261 5.85 27.24 16.40
C ASN A 261 6.81 26.88 17.55
N LEU A 262 7.81 27.72 17.80
CA LEU A 262 8.74 27.60 18.93
C LEU A 262 8.52 28.72 19.96
N THR A 263 7.63 29.68 19.68
CA THR A 263 7.40 30.86 20.51
C THR A 263 5.91 31.11 20.73
N PRO A 264 5.44 31.27 21.99
CA PRO A 264 4.05 31.61 22.27
C PRO A 264 3.71 33.02 21.75
N GLY A 265 2.63 33.12 20.97
CA GLY A 265 2.11 34.38 20.42
C GLY A 265 0.94 34.13 19.46
N GLU A 266 0.01 35.08 19.36
CA GLU A 266 -1.06 35.07 18.35
C GLU A 266 -0.50 35.58 17.01
N PHE A 267 -0.71 34.81 15.95
CA PHE A 267 -0.27 35.17 14.60
C PHE A 267 -1.47 35.17 13.66
N SER A 268 -1.57 36.18 12.79
CA SER A 268 -2.60 36.26 11.75
C SER A 268 -1.94 36.43 10.39
N PHE A 269 -2.30 35.57 9.44
CA PHE A 269 -1.70 35.52 8.10
C PHE A 269 -2.77 35.66 7.01
N ASP A 270 -2.63 36.66 6.15
CA ASP A 270 -3.58 37.02 5.09
C ASP A 270 -3.04 36.77 3.66
N LEU A 271 -1.90 36.08 3.58
CA LEU A 271 -1.15 35.84 2.34
C LEU A 271 -1.97 35.10 1.28
N PHE A 272 -2.85 34.20 1.73
CA PHE A 272 -3.62 33.27 0.89
C PHE A 272 -5.09 33.70 0.71
N GLU A 273 -5.48 34.86 1.25
CA GLU A 273 -6.85 35.38 1.18
C GLU A 273 -7.29 35.61 -0.28
N THR A 274 -6.37 36.07 -1.13
CA THR A 274 -6.61 36.37 -2.56
C THR A 274 -6.03 35.28 -3.47
N ALA A 275 -6.68 34.11 -3.46
CA ALA A 275 -6.34 32.96 -4.31
C ALA A 275 -7.60 32.38 -5.01
N PRO A 276 -8.01 32.88 -6.19
CA PRO A 276 -9.35 32.65 -6.77
C PRO A 276 -9.61 31.23 -7.30
N LYS A 277 -8.60 30.36 -7.40
CA LYS A 277 -8.76 28.95 -7.83
C LYS A 277 -8.60 27.95 -6.69
N LEU A 278 -8.36 28.43 -5.47
CA LEU A 278 -8.04 27.60 -4.32
C LEU A 278 -9.29 26.83 -3.91
N HIS A 279 -9.21 25.50 -4.00
CA HIS A 279 -10.33 24.61 -3.68
C HIS A 279 -9.95 23.46 -2.74
N GLN A 280 -8.67 23.18 -2.57
CA GLN A 280 -8.19 22.18 -1.62
C GLN A 280 -7.18 22.80 -0.65
N VAL A 281 -7.44 22.65 0.65
CA VAL A 281 -6.60 23.21 1.72
C VAL A 281 -6.33 22.15 2.79
N SER A 282 -5.10 22.10 3.27
CA SER A 282 -4.67 21.28 4.39
C SER A 282 -3.87 22.15 5.37
N LEU A 283 -4.35 22.30 6.61
CA LEU A 283 -3.70 23.14 7.63
C LEU A 283 -3.21 22.30 8.80
N SER A 284 -1.98 22.56 9.24
CA SER A 284 -1.41 22.04 10.49
C SER A 284 -0.73 23.21 11.19
N CYS A 285 -1.50 23.94 12.00
CA CYS A 285 -1.06 25.16 12.67
C CYS A 285 -1.04 25.00 14.19
N TRP A 286 -0.14 25.74 14.86
CA TRP A 286 -0.13 25.82 16.32
C TRP A 286 -1.28 26.70 16.84
N GLU A 287 -1.74 26.43 18.06
CA GLU A 287 -2.79 27.18 18.75
C GLU A 287 -2.52 28.70 18.76
N GLY A 288 -3.52 29.49 18.35
CA GLY A 288 -3.41 30.96 18.25
C GLY A 288 -2.90 31.48 16.89
N SER A 289 -2.65 30.61 15.91
CA SER A 289 -2.41 31.03 14.53
C SER A 289 -3.72 31.09 13.74
N THR A 290 -3.96 32.19 13.04
CA THR A 290 -5.15 32.44 12.21
C THR A 290 -4.70 32.61 10.77
N VAL A 291 -5.25 31.82 9.85
CA VAL A 291 -4.94 31.92 8.42
C VAL A 291 -6.21 32.34 7.68
N HIS A 292 -6.16 33.49 7.00
CA HIS A 292 -7.28 33.98 6.20
C HIS A 292 -7.26 33.32 4.82
N LEU A 293 -8.37 32.68 4.48
CA LEU A 293 -8.54 31.92 3.24
C LEU A 293 -9.90 32.25 2.60
N PRO A 294 -10.03 32.12 1.28
CA PRO A 294 -11.30 32.26 0.58
C PRO A 294 -12.20 31.03 0.79
N PHE A 295 -12.74 30.86 2.00
CA PHE A 295 -13.51 29.66 2.40
C PHE A 295 -14.74 29.36 1.54
N SER A 296 -15.36 30.37 0.94
CA SER A 296 -16.58 30.21 0.13
C SER A 296 -16.41 29.32 -1.11
N GLN A 297 -15.19 29.17 -1.62
CA GLN A 297 -14.87 28.35 -2.80
C GLN A 297 -14.12 27.04 -2.46
N ILE A 298 -13.76 26.82 -1.20
CA ILE A 298 -13.04 25.62 -0.77
C ILE A 298 -13.99 24.42 -0.83
N LYS A 299 -13.55 23.37 -1.52
CA LYS A 299 -14.29 22.11 -1.68
C LYS A 299 -13.77 21.00 -0.77
N CYS A 300 -12.46 20.97 -0.54
CA CYS A 300 -11.81 19.97 0.31
C CYS A 300 -10.96 20.69 1.36
N TYR A 301 -11.26 20.44 2.62
CA TYR A 301 -10.55 21.04 3.75
C TYR A 301 -10.09 19.96 4.72
N THR A 302 -8.79 19.98 5.02
CA THR A 302 -8.15 19.13 6.00
C THR A 302 -7.61 19.99 7.13
N ASP A 303 -7.92 19.64 8.37
CA ASP A 303 -7.38 20.29 9.55
C ASP A 303 -6.66 19.31 10.47
N PHE A 304 -5.41 19.62 10.76
CA PHE A 304 -4.56 18.96 11.74
C PHE A 304 -4.35 19.84 12.99
N SER A 305 -5.03 21.00 13.06
CA SER A 305 -4.96 21.97 14.14
C SER A 305 -6.24 21.95 14.97
N SER A 306 -6.09 21.75 16.27
CA SER A 306 -7.19 21.47 17.20
C SER A 306 -8.07 22.68 17.57
N THR A 307 -7.78 23.91 17.10
CA THR A 307 -8.18 25.11 17.87
C THR A 307 -8.97 26.21 17.17
N MET A 308 -9.15 26.24 15.85
CA MET A 308 -9.81 27.40 15.17
C MET A 308 -10.74 27.03 14.00
N LEU A 309 -11.39 25.87 14.04
CA LEU A 309 -12.23 25.36 12.96
C LEU A 309 -13.50 26.18 12.69
N PHE A 310 -14.14 26.71 13.73
CA PHE A 310 -15.55 27.12 13.60
C PHE A 310 -15.81 28.39 12.82
N THR A 311 -15.09 29.48 13.12
CA THR A 311 -15.28 30.76 12.43
C THR A 311 -14.99 30.62 10.94
N MET A 312 -13.98 29.81 10.62
CA MET A 312 -13.56 29.48 9.26
C MET A 312 -14.59 28.62 8.52
N LEU A 313 -15.02 27.49 9.11
CA LEU A 313 -15.97 26.57 8.48
C LEU A 313 -17.37 27.17 8.33
N SER A 314 -17.77 28.11 9.19
CA SER A 314 -19.08 28.77 9.07
C SER A 314 -19.27 29.52 7.76
N SER A 315 -18.18 29.93 7.11
CA SER A 315 -18.19 30.61 5.81
C SER A 315 -17.99 29.67 4.61
N ALA A 316 -17.83 28.37 4.85
CA ALA A 316 -17.47 27.38 3.83
C ALA A 316 -18.71 26.73 3.20
N GLU A 317 -19.46 27.50 2.42
CA GLU A 317 -20.71 27.04 1.79
C GLU A 317 -20.49 25.99 0.70
N SER A 318 -19.33 25.97 0.03
CA SER A 318 -19.04 25.04 -1.08
C SER A 318 -18.35 23.74 -0.65
N LEU A 319 -18.21 23.50 0.66
CA LEU A 319 -17.43 22.39 1.18
C LEU A 319 -18.09 21.04 0.88
N THR A 320 -17.32 20.12 0.31
CA THR A 320 -17.75 18.76 -0.07
C THR A 320 -17.03 17.67 0.71
N HIS A 321 -15.76 17.90 1.05
CA HIS A 321 -14.93 16.97 1.81
C HIS A 321 -14.33 17.70 3.01
N LEU A 322 -14.50 17.14 4.20
CA LEU A 322 -13.95 17.65 5.45
C LEU A 322 -13.17 16.54 6.14
N TYR A 323 -11.88 16.75 6.35
CA TYR A 323 -11.03 15.88 7.15
C TYR A 323 -10.54 16.63 8.38
N ILE A 324 -10.75 16.06 9.56
CA ILE A 324 -10.29 16.60 10.84
C ILE A 324 -9.39 15.52 11.47
N ASP A 325 -8.18 15.90 11.85
CA ASP A 325 -7.22 15.09 12.58
C ASP A 325 -6.78 15.89 13.82
N SER A 326 -7.19 15.42 15.00
CA SER A 326 -6.99 16.15 16.25
C SER A 326 -6.52 15.24 17.36
N ARG A 327 -5.56 15.72 18.16
CA ARG A 327 -5.13 15.03 19.38
C ARG A 327 -5.99 15.36 20.60
N THR A 328 -6.88 16.35 20.46
CA THR A 328 -7.74 16.86 21.55
C THR A 328 -9.20 16.83 21.12
N ALA A 329 -10.10 16.95 22.10
CA ALA A 329 -11.53 16.97 21.82
C ALA A 329 -11.91 18.02 20.78
N VAL A 330 -12.73 17.61 19.81
CA VAL A 330 -13.24 18.50 18.76
C VAL A 330 -14.56 19.08 19.24
N THR A 331 -14.65 20.41 19.31
CA THR A 331 -15.89 21.10 19.68
C THR A 331 -16.15 22.28 18.74
N PHE A 332 -17.42 22.55 18.48
CA PHE A 332 -17.85 23.76 17.81
C PHE A 332 -18.50 24.73 18.83
N PRO A 333 -18.21 26.03 18.77
CA PRO A 333 -18.92 27.08 19.51
C PRO A 333 -20.44 27.10 19.32
N GLY A 334 -20.95 26.56 18.21
CA GLY A 334 -22.38 26.49 17.93
C GLY A 334 -22.71 25.52 16.80
N PRO A 335 -24.00 25.42 16.41
CA PRO A 335 -24.43 24.56 15.32
C PRO A 335 -23.80 24.99 13.99
N LEU A 336 -23.22 24.05 13.26
CA LEU A 336 -22.57 24.26 11.98
C LEU A 336 -23.32 23.52 10.87
N VAL A 337 -23.79 24.27 9.87
CA VAL A 337 -24.52 23.71 8.72
C VAL A 337 -23.59 23.66 7.51
N LEU A 338 -23.34 22.45 7.01
CA LEU A 338 -22.51 22.22 5.82
C LEU A 338 -23.38 21.57 4.73
N PRO A 339 -24.07 22.38 3.89
CA PRO A 339 -25.17 21.90 3.05
C PRO A 339 -24.77 20.97 1.90
N TYR A 340 -23.51 21.01 1.46
CA TYR A 340 -23.01 20.20 0.33
C TYR A 340 -21.95 19.18 0.73
N LEU A 341 -21.75 18.94 2.04
CA LEU A 341 -20.76 17.99 2.52
C LEU A 341 -21.17 16.56 2.15
N THR A 342 -20.32 15.88 1.37
CA THR A 342 -20.51 14.50 0.92
C THR A 342 -19.62 13.52 1.68
N GLU A 343 -18.44 13.94 2.10
CA GLU A 343 -17.50 13.11 2.87
C GLU A 343 -17.01 13.83 4.12
N LEU A 344 -17.18 13.17 5.27
CA LEU A 344 -16.69 13.60 6.57
C LEU A 344 -15.72 12.55 7.10
N ARG A 345 -14.49 12.93 7.37
CA ARG A 345 -13.49 12.11 8.05
C ARG A 345 -13.04 12.80 9.33
N ILE A 346 -13.11 12.11 10.47
CA ILE A 346 -12.65 12.62 11.77
C ILE A 346 -11.73 11.56 12.38
N ASP A 347 -10.48 11.92 12.61
CA ASP A 347 -9.52 11.18 13.42
C ASP A 347 -9.26 11.99 14.69
N CYS A 348 -9.63 11.44 15.86
CA CYS A 348 -9.56 12.18 17.11
C CYS A 348 -9.13 11.28 18.26
N ASP A 349 -8.02 11.61 18.92
CA ASP A 349 -7.57 10.85 20.11
C ASP A 349 -8.51 11.02 21.33
N ASP A 350 -9.50 11.90 21.26
CA ASP A 350 -10.40 12.27 22.36
C ASP A 350 -11.89 12.31 21.92
N ASP A 351 -12.76 12.90 22.73
CA ASP A 351 -14.21 12.97 22.49
C ASP A 351 -14.61 13.86 21.29
N ILE A 352 -15.59 13.40 20.51
CA ILE A 352 -16.17 14.07 19.34
C ILE A 352 -17.70 14.24 19.44
N THR A 353 -18.33 13.76 20.51
CA THR A 353 -19.78 13.72 20.72
C THR A 353 -20.40 15.09 20.44
N ARG A 354 -19.85 16.14 21.05
CA ARG A 354 -20.31 17.52 20.89
C ARG A 354 -20.17 18.05 19.47
N ALA A 355 -19.06 17.73 18.79
CA ALA A 355 -18.86 18.13 17.40
C ALA A 355 -19.91 17.49 16.49
N LEU A 356 -20.21 16.20 16.65
CA LEU A 356 -21.22 15.50 15.86
C LEU A 356 -22.63 16.05 16.11
N GLU A 357 -23.01 16.31 17.36
CA GLU A 357 -24.33 16.87 17.71
C GLU A 357 -24.57 18.27 17.12
N GLN A 358 -23.50 19.04 16.92
CA GLN A 358 -23.57 20.41 16.40
C GLN A 358 -23.52 20.46 14.87
N LEU A 359 -23.19 19.37 14.18
CA LEU A 359 -23.11 19.32 12.73
C LEU A 359 -24.47 19.02 12.10
N SER A 360 -24.82 19.79 11.07
CA SER A 360 -25.94 19.53 10.17
C SER A 360 -25.44 19.33 8.75
N VAL A 361 -25.53 18.10 8.27
CA VAL A 361 -24.90 17.62 7.02
C VAL A 361 -25.93 16.89 6.13
N PRO A 362 -26.81 17.63 5.43
CA PRO A 362 -27.97 17.04 4.74
C PRO A 362 -27.65 16.14 3.53
N ARG A 363 -26.43 16.21 2.97
CA ARG A 363 -26.04 15.49 1.75
C ARG A 363 -24.90 14.49 1.98
N ILE A 364 -24.68 14.09 3.23
CA ILE A 364 -23.56 13.22 3.60
C ILE A 364 -23.70 11.82 2.99
N GLU A 365 -22.71 11.39 2.23
CA GLU A 365 -22.66 10.06 1.61
C GLU A 365 -21.67 9.12 2.31
N LYS A 366 -20.59 9.66 2.86
CA LYS A 366 -19.53 8.90 3.54
C LYS A 366 -19.11 9.55 4.84
N VAL A 367 -19.15 8.78 5.92
CA VAL A 367 -18.66 9.17 7.25
C VAL A 367 -17.58 8.20 7.68
N THR A 368 -16.40 8.71 7.98
CA THR A 368 -15.29 7.95 8.56
C THR A 368 -14.89 8.57 9.89
N VAL A 369 -14.93 7.81 10.97
CA VAL A 369 -14.58 8.29 12.31
C VAL A 369 -13.62 7.30 12.94
N ARG A 370 -12.48 7.78 13.42
CA ARG A 370 -11.54 7.05 14.26
C ARG A 370 -11.39 7.81 15.57
N THR A 371 -11.63 7.14 16.69
CA THR A 371 -11.51 7.77 18.01
C THR A 371 -11.07 6.81 19.10
N SER A 372 -10.43 7.31 20.15
CA SER A 372 -9.96 6.48 21.26
C SER A 372 -10.84 6.55 22.52
N ARG A 373 -11.60 7.63 22.70
CA ARG A 373 -12.37 7.92 23.92
C ARG A 373 -13.70 8.59 23.60
N THR A 374 -14.71 7.80 23.27
CA THR A 374 -16.08 8.30 23.09
C THR A 374 -17.10 7.36 23.72
N PRO A 375 -17.86 7.81 24.72
CA PRO A 375 -19.07 7.12 25.15
C PRO A 375 -20.23 7.42 24.18
N ASP A 376 -21.02 6.39 23.83
CA ASP A 376 -22.30 6.48 23.09
C ASP A 376 -22.28 7.32 21.79
N SER A 377 -21.39 6.98 20.88
CA SER A 377 -21.24 7.70 19.60
C SER A 377 -22.40 7.47 18.62
N ALA A 378 -23.14 6.36 18.79
CA ALA A 378 -24.33 6.07 17.99
C ALA A 378 -25.43 7.13 18.13
N SER A 379 -25.69 7.60 19.35
CA SER A 379 -26.71 8.64 19.60
C SER A 379 -26.30 9.99 19.00
N SER A 380 -25.00 10.32 19.09
CA SER A 380 -24.43 11.53 18.48
C SER A 380 -24.52 11.51 16.96
N LEU A 381 -24.18 10.39 16.32
CA LEU A 381 -24.33 10.19 14.87
C LEU A 381 -25.81 10.27 14.45
N THR A 382 -26.70 9.68 15.24
CA THR A 382 -28.15 9.75 14.99
C THR A 382 -28.63 11.20 15.08
N THR A 383 -28.15 11.98 16.05
CA THR A 383 -28.46 13.40 16.23
C THR A 383 -27.95 14.25 15.07
N MET A 384 -26.70 14.04 14.64
CA MET A 384 -26.12 14.69 13.46
C MET A 384 -27.01 14.49 12.22
N LEU A 385 -27.48 13.26 12.02
CA LEU A 385 -28.39 12.94 10.93
C LEU A 385 -29.81 13.45 11.18
N SER A 386 -30.23 13.74 12.42
CA SER A 386 -31.63 14.12 12.75
C SER A 386 -32.03 15.47 12.18
N ASN A 387 -31.03 16.27 11.85
CA ASN A 387 -31.19 17.55 11.17
C ASN A 387 -31.36 17.40 9.65
N THR A 388 -31.25 16.19 9.08
CA THR A 388 -31.46 15.90 7.66
C THR A 388 -32.91 15.45 7.43
N SER A 389 -33.40 15.51 6.18
CA SER A 389 -34.72 15.01 5.76
C SER A 389 -35.04 13.61 6.30
N ALA A 390 -36.30 13.17 6.16
CA ALA A 390 -36.82 11.90 6.70
C ALA A 390 -35.87 10.68 6.58
N HIS A 391 -35.09 10.59 5.49
CA HIS A 391 -34.00 9.62 5.31
C HIS A 391 -32.69 10.32 4.91
N SER A 392 -31.57 9.79 5.41
CA SER A 392 -30.20 10.24 5.08
C SER A 392 -29.67 9.54 3.82
N PRO A 393 -28.93 10.23 2.94
CA PRO A 393 -28.30 9.64 1.75
C PRO A 393 -26.99 8.90 2.05
N LEU A 394 -26.70 8.60 3.33
CA LEU A 394 -25.47 7.96 3.75
C LEU A 394 -25.32 6.55 3.15
N LYS A 395 -24.23 6.31 2.43
CA LYS A 395 -23.88 5.04 1.79
C LYS A 395 -22.75 4.30 2.51
N PHE A 396 -21.82 5.02 3.12
CA PHE A 396 -20.62 4.45 3.74
C PHE A 396 -20.46 4.97 5.17
N LEU A 397 -20.50 4.07 6.15
CA LEU A 397 -20.17 4.38 7.54
C LEU A 397 -18.96 3.55 7.98
N HIS A 398 -17.84 4.22 8.22
CA HIS A 398 -16.66 3.62 8.84
C HIS A 398 -16.45 4.24 10.21
N TYR A 399 -16.68 3.49 11.27
CA TYR A 399 -16.51 3.92 12.63
C TYR A 399 -15.54 2.98 13.34
N ARG A 400 -14.50 3.54 13.96
CA ARG A 400 -13.54 2.79 14.75
C ARG A 400 -13.36 3.50 16.08
N ASN A 401 -13.69 2.79 17.15
CA ASN A 401 -13.46 3.22 18.52
C ASN A 401 -12.56 2.19 19.20
N ASP A 402 -11.56 2.63 19.95
CA ASP A 402 -10.76 1.73 20.79
C ASP A 402 -11.40 1.50 22.18
N GLY A 403 -12.51 2.20 22.49
CA GLY A 403 -13.33 2.04 23.70
C GLY A 403 -14.44 0.97 23.61
N THR A 404 -15.07 0.65 24.75
CA THR A 404 -15.85 -0.60 24.94
C THR A 404 -17.31 -0.57 24.50
N ASP A 405 -17.91 0.58 24.15
CA ASP A 405 -19.33 0.64 23.80
C ASP A 405 -19.59 1.65 22.68
N PHE A 406 -20.22 1.19 21.59
CA PHE A 406 -20.60 2.01 20.45
C PHE A 406 -22.05 2.56 20.58
N GLY A 407 -22.85 2.05 21.53
CA GLY A 407 -24.24 2.46 21.75
C GLY A 407 -25.25 1.76 20.83
N ASP A 408 -26.53 2.13 20.96
CA ASP A 408 -27.62 1.56 20.17
C ASP A 408 -27.70 2.19 18.77
N LEU A 409 -27.42 1.38 17.73
CA LEU A 409 -27.49 1.78 16.32
C LEU A 409 -28.86 1.55 15.68
N ILE A 410 -29.83 0.92 16.36
CA ILE A 410 -31.15 0.68 15.76
C ILE A 410 -31.81 2.01 15.32
N PRO A 411 -31.79 3.09 16.13
CA PRO A 411 -32.29 4.40 15.70
C PRO A 411 -31.54 4.95 14.49
N PHE A 412 -30.22 4.70 14.43
CA PHE A 412 -29.36 5.12 13.32
C PHE A 412 -29.71 4.39 12.02
N PHE A 413 -29.86 3.06 12.06
CA PHE A 413 -30.14 2.24 10.88
C PHE A 413 -31.50 2.59 10.25
N ARG A 414 -32.52 2.86 11.07
CA ARG A 414 -33.85 3.29 10.56
C ARG A 414 -33.81 4.57 9.74
N ARG A 415 -32.76 5.38 9.89
CA ARG A 415 -32.61 6.67 9.20
C ARG A 415 -31.62 6.62 8.03
N THR A 416 -30.95 5.49 7.83
CA THR A 416 -29.91 5.28 6.81
C THR A 416 -30.22 4.08 5.91
N PRO A 417 -31.40 4.02 5.25
CA PRO A 417 -31.79 2.87 4.42
C PRO A 417 -30.89 2.66 3.18
N GLU A 418 -30.19 3.72 2.73
CA GLU A 418 -29.29 3.72 1.57
C GLU A 418 -27.87 3.20 1.90
N LEU A 419 -27.63 2.71 3.12
CA LEU A 419 -26.30 2.27 3.55
C LEU A 419 -25.84 1.03 2.76
N VAL A 420 -24.71 1.14 2.08
CA VAL A 420 -24.09 0.10 1.26
C VAL A 420 -22.95 -0.60 2.01
N SER A 421 -22.16 0.15 2.78
CA SER A 421 -21.02 -0.37 3.53
C SER A 421 -21.06 0.10 4.99
N LEU A 422 -21.02 -0.87 5.90
CA LEU A 422 -21.00 -0.67 7.34
C LEU A 422 -19.71 -1.26 7.92
N ASN A 423 -18.89 -0.42 8.53
CA ASN A 423 -17.67 -0.83 9.18
C ASN A 423 -17.61 -0.26 10.60
N VAL A 424 -17.83 -1.07 11.63
CA VAL A 424 -18.07 -0.61 13.02
C VAL A 424 -17.47 -1.59 14.06
N PRO A 425 -17.29 -1.20 15.34
CA PRO A 425 -17.01 -2.17 16.39
C PRO A 425 -18.14 -3.21 16.48
N LEU A 426 -17.81 -4.46 16.83
CA LEU A 426 -18.80 -5.55 16.90
C LEU A 426 -19.94 -5.17 17.87
N PRO A 427 -21.19 -5.02 17.39
CA PRO A 427 -22.29 -4.59 18.24
C PRO A 427 -22.83 -5.76 19.08
N ILE A 428 -23.75 -5.46 20.00
CA ILE A 428 -24.44 -6.49 20.80
C ILE A 428 -25.36 -7.35 19.92
N ALA A 429 -25.62 -8.60 20.35
CA ALA A 429 -26.39 -9.59 19.58
C ALA A 429 -27.74 -9.08 19.01
N PRO A 430 -28.60 -8.33 19.76
CA PRO A 430 -29.86 -7.82 19.22
C PRO A 430 -29.70 -6.91 18.00
N MET A 431 -28.60 -6.14 17.95
CA MET A 431 -28.32 -5.23 16.84
C MET A 431 -27.81 -5.99 15.61
N ILE A 432 -27.00 -7.03 15.82
CA ILE A 432 -26.57 -7.93 14.74
C ILE A 432 -27.79 -8.63 14.12
N LEU A 433 -28.76 -9.06 14.95
CA LEU A 433 -30.02 -9.62 14.47
C LEU A 433 -30.84 -8.61 13.67
N ALA A 434 -30.84 -7.33 14.06
CA ALA A 434 -31.50 -6.28 13.28
C ALA A 434 -30.85 -6.05 11.90
N LEU A 435 -29.54 -6.27 11.75
CA LEU A 435 -28.86 -6.24 10.45
C LEU A 435 -29.22 -7.45 9.56
N ALA A 436 -29.63 -8.56 10.18
CA ALA A 436 -30.09 -9.75 9.45
C ALA A 436 -31.47 -9.51 8.82
N ASP A 437 -32.24 -8.54 9.33
CA ASP A 437 -33.50 -8.10 8.75
C ASP A 437 -33.24 -7.14 7.58
N ALA A 438 -33.53 -7.63 6.37
CA ALA A 438 -33.38 -6.90 5.13
C ALA A 438 -34.25 -5.64 5.02
N VAL A 439 -35.27 -5.50 5.87
CA VAL A 439 -36.14 -4.32 5.91
C VAL A 439 -35.43 -3.10 6.49
N VAL A 440 -34.50 -3.31 7.43
CA VAL A 440 -33.82 -2.21 8.13
C VAL A 440 -32.76 -1.55 7.25
N LEU A 441 -31.95 -2.35 6.54
CA LEU A 441 -30.91 -1.88 5.61
C LEU A 441 -30.99 -2.68 4.29
N PRO A 442 -31.89 -2.28 3.37
CA PRO A 442 -32.15 -3.04 2.15
C PRO A 442 -30.96 -3.05 1.17
N HIS A 443 -30.11 -2.02 1.18
CA HIS A 443 -29.01 -1.82 0.24
C HIS A 443 -27.63 -2.22 0.77
N LEU A 444 -27.55 -2.83 1.95
CA LEU A 444 -26.29 -3.23 2.55
C LEU A 444 -25.62 -4.35 1.74
N GLU A 445 -24.39 -4.12 1.29
CA GLU A 445 -23.58 -5.07 0.52
C GLU A 445 -22.29 -5.47 1.25
N GLU A 446 -21.75 -4.59 2.10
CA GLU A 446 -20.51 -4.84 2.83
C GLU A 446 -20.67 -4.57 4.32
N CYS A 447 -20.22 -5.51 5.14
CA CYS A 447 -20.19 -5.38 6.58
C CYS A 447 -18.85 -5.83 7.14
N THR A 448 -18.20 -4.96 7.90
CA THR A 448 -16.95 -5.26 8.59
C THR A 448 -17.06 -4.92 10.07
N PHE A 449 -16.73 -5.87 10.95
CA PHE A 449 -16.80 -5.68 12.39
C PHE A 449 -15.41 -5.71 13.02
N TYR A 450 -15.09 -4.73 13.88
CA TYR A 450 -13.86 -4.75 14.66
C TYR A 450 -14.09 -5.41 16.03
N LEU A 451 -13.31 -6.44 16.36
CA LEU A 451 -13.27 -6.98 17.73
C LEU A 451 -12.25 -6.25 18.57
N LEU A 452 -12.75 -5.64 19.65
CA LEU A 452 -11.97 -5.08 20.75
C LEU A 452 -11.91 -6.01 21.95
N THR A 453 -12.86 -6.95 22.07
CA THR A 453 -12.96 -7.98 23.10
C THR A 453 -13.44 -9.29 22.48
N LEU A 454 -13.33 -10.43 23.20
CA LEU A 454 -13.89 -11.70 22.74
C LEU A 454 -15.41 -11.55 22.55
N ALA A 455 -15.91 -12.02 21.41
CA ALA A 455 -17.34 -12.08 21.16
C ALA A 455 -18.00 -13.11 22.11
N ASP A 456 -19.15 -12.76 22.67
CA ASP A 456 -19.93 -13.69 23.47
C ASP A 456 -20.69 -14.70 22.58
N ALA A 457 -21.23 -15.77 23.18
CA ALA A 457 -21.95 -16.81 22.46
C ALA A 457 -23.19 -16.29 21.72
N GLY A 458 -23.85 -15.25 22.25
CA GLY A 458 -25.00 -14.61 21.61
C GLY A 458 -24.60 -13.80 20.38
N GLN A 459 -23.48 -13.07 20.43
CA GLN A 459 -22.92 -12.33 19.31
C GLN A 459 -22.48 -13.29 18.20
N CYS A 460 -21.86 -14.42 18.54
CA CYS A 460 -21.49 -15.45 17.58
C CYS A 460 -22.73 -16.03 16.86
N ALA A 461 -23.75 -16.44 17.61
CA ALA A 461 -24.99 -16.96 17.03
C ALA A 461 -25.70 -15.92 16.15
N ALA A 462 -25.67 -14.64 16.54
CA ALA A 462 -26.24 -13.57 15.73
C ALA A 462 -25.47 -13.30 14.43
N LEU A 463 -24.13 -13.41 14.45
CA LEU A 463 -23.29 -13.29 13.25
C LEU A 463 -23.57 -14.40 12.24
N ASP A 464 -23.75 -15.64 12.72
CA ASP A 464 -24.10 -16.76 11.84
C ASP A 464 -25.50 -16.58 11.25
N HIS A 465 -26.47 -16.13 12.06
CA HIS A 465 -27.80 -15.81 11.57
C HIS A 465 -27.77 -14.69 10.51
N LEU A 466 -26.97 -13.64 10.72
CA LEU A 466 -26.74 -12.57 9.75
C LEU A 466 -26.17 -13.13 8.43
N ALA A 467 -25.14 -13.98 8.53
CA ALA A 467 -24.49 -14.56 7.37
C ALA A 467 -25.43 -15.48 6.58
N LEU A 468 -26.14 -16.39 7.24
CA LEU A 468 -27.12 -17.28 6.61
C LEU A 468 -28.27 -16.50 5.94
N SER A 469 -28.77 -15.44 6.60
CA SER A 469 -29.87 -14.62 6.07
C SER A 469 -29.46 -13.80 4.84
N ARG A 470 -28.30 -13.12 4.90
CA ARG A 470 -27.94 -12.07 3.93
C ARG A 470 -26.86 -12.47 2.93
N CYS A 471 -25.98 -13.44 3.26
CA CYS A 471 -24.91 -13.91 2.37
C CYS A 471 -25.36 -15.12 1.52
N ASP A 472 -25.85 -16.19 2.15
CA ASP A 472 -26.28 -17.41 1.45
C ASP A 472 -27.68 -17.27 0.79
N GLY A 473 -28.52 -16.40 1.36
CA GLY A 473 -29.86 -16.09 0.88
C GLY A 473 -30.96 -17.02 1.42
N PRO A 474 -32.25 -16.66 1.23
CA PRO A 474 -33.39 -17.32 1.91
C PRO A 474 -33.63 -18.78 1.51
N ALA A 475 -32.90 -19.33 0.52
CA ALA A 475 -33.02 -20.73 0.14
C ALA A 475 -32.36 -21.69 1.16
N SER A 476 -31.42 -21.22 1.99
CA SER A 476 -30.74 -22.05 3.00
C SER A 476 -31.43 -22.02 4.38
N ALA A 477 -32.23 -20.99 4.67
CA ALA A 477 -32.94 -20.83 5.96
C ALA A 477 -34.17 -21.76 6.10
N ALA A 478 -34.52 -22.52 5.06
CA ALA A 478 -35.71 -23.38 5.05
C ALA A 478 -35.56 -24.69 5.85
N PHE A 479 -34.39 -25.00 6.41
CA PHE A 479 -34.26 -26.06 7.41
C PHE A 479 -34.37 -25.45 8.82
N ASN A 480 -35.57 -25.55 9.40
CA ASN A 480 -35.96 -25.18 10.78
C ASN A 480 -36.61 -23.80 10.96
N SER A 481 -37.74 -23.57 10.32
CA SER A 481 -38.98 -23.17 11.04
C SER A 481 -40.11 -22.93 10.04
N GLY A 482 -41.29 -23.46 10.36
CA GLY A 482 -42.47 -23.36 9.51
C GLY A 482 -43.09 -21.97 9.50
N THR A 483 -43.57 -21.58 8.32
CA THR A 483 -44.60 -20.55 8.04
C THR A 483 -44.32 -19.12 8.50
N VAL A 484 -44.10 -18.20 7.55
CA VAL A 484 -45.07 -17.15 7.15
C VAL A 484 -44.70 -16.62 5.74
N SER A 485 -45.74 -16.43 4.93
CA SER A 485 -45.96 -15.64 3.70
C SER A 485 -44.81 -14.69 3.27
N GLY A 486 -44.35 -14.66 2.02
CA GLY A 486 -45.12 -14.68 0.77
C GLY A 486 -45.50 -13.24 0.39
N GLU A 487 -44.75 -12.66 -0.55
CA GLU A 487 -44.88 -11.30 -1.14
C GLU A 487 -44.18 -10.15 -0.39
N LEU A 488 -42.91 -9.89 -0.76
CA LEU A 488 -42.23 -8.56 -0.90
C LEU A 488 -40.67 -8.60 -0.89
N ILE A 489 -40.01 -9.78 -0.91
CA ILE A 489 -38.53 -9.90 -0.81
C ILE A 489 -37.82 -9.81 -2.18
N HIS A 490 -38.19 -8.85 -3.04
CA HIS A 490 -37.61 -8.74 -4.40
C HIS A 490 -36.62 -7.58 -4.61
N SER A 491 -36.26 -6.80 -3.59
CA SER A 491 -35.38 -5.64 -3.79
C SER A 491 -34.28 -5.44 -2.74
N SER A 492 -33.96 -6.42 -1.90
CA SER A 492 -32.86 -6.29 -0.94
C SER A 492 -31.57 -6.88 -1.51
N SER A 493 -30.47 -6.13 -1.43
CA SER A 493 -29.15 -6.59 -1.86
C SER A 493 -28.65 -7.71 -0.95
N ARG A 494 -27.95 -8.69 -1.53
CA ARG A 494 -27.20 -9.68 -0.73
C ARG A 494 -25.94 -9.04 -0.19
N LEU A 495 -25.51 -9.50 0.98
CA LEU A 495 -24.24 -9.12 1.55
C LEU A 495 -23.13 -9.83 0.77
N LYS A 496 -22.33 -9.06 0.02
CA LYS A 496 -21.20 -9.54 -0.78
C LYS A 496 -19.96 -9.77 0.07
N LYS A 497 -19.82 -9.02 1.17
CA LYS A 497 -18.67 -9.10 2.06
C LYS A 497 -19.12 -9.01 3.51
N LEU A 498 -18.81 -10.04 4.29
CA LEU A 498 -18.92 -10.03 5.74
C LEU A 498 -17.55 -10.37 6.33
N SER A 499 -16.96 -9.42 7.04
CA SER A 499 -15.61 -9.57 7.58
C SER A 499 -15.56 -9.17 9.05
N ILE A 500 -14.65 -9.79 9.78
CA ILE A 500 -14.35 -9.51 11.18
C ILE A 500 -12.86 -9.21 11.27
N VAL A 501 -12.49 -8.07 11.84
CA VAL A 501 -11.11 -7.60 11.96
C VAL A 501 -10.70 -7.54 13.43
N PHE A 502 -9.53 -8.07 13.74
CA PHE A 502 -8.99 -8.14 15.09
C PHE A 502 -7.98 -7.00 15.36
N ASN A 503 -8.12 -6.29 16.48
CA ASN A 503 -7.22 -5.19 16.86
C ASN A 503 -5.83 -5.72 17.32
N GLN A 504 -4.76 -4.95 17.10
CA GLN A 504 -3.38 -5.33 17.40
C GLN A 504 -3.10 -5.54 18.89
N SER A 505 -3.85 -4.87 19.78
CA SER A 505 -3.73 -5.06 21.23
C SER A 505 -4.30 -6.40 21.69
N PHE A 506 -5.20 -6.99 20.91
CA PHE A 506 -5.78 -8.32 21.11
C PHE A 506 -4.93 -9.44 20.48
N CYS A 507 -3.69 -9.14 20.05
CA CYS A 507 -2.72 -10.07 19.44
C CYS A 507 -2.19 -11.14 20.41
N TYR A 508 -3.08 -11.92 21.00
CA TYR A 508 -2.83 -13.31 21.27
C TYR A 508 -3.68 -14.08 20.26
N HIS A 509 -3.06 -14.64 19.21
CA HIS A 509 -3.75 -15.38 18.14
C HIS A 509 -4.79 -16.39 18.67
N TYR A 510 -4.58 -16.90 19.88
CA TYR A 510 -5.53 -17.69 20.65
C TYR A 510 -6.97 -17.13 20.67
N GLY A 511 -7.15 -15.83 20.88
CA GLY A 511 -8.49 -15.22 20.91
C GLY A 511 -9.21 -15.26 19.55
N ASN A 512 -8.48 -15.08 18.46
CA ASN A 512 -9.05 -15.09 17.10
C ASN A 512 -9.54 -16.49 16.71
N TYR A 513 -8.81 -17.53 17.12
CA TYR A 513 -9.20 -18.93 16.88
C TYR A 513 -10.37 -19.35 17.75
N LEU A 514 -10.45 -18.89 18.99
CA LEU A 514 -11.63 -19.11 19.82
C LEU A 514 -12.86 -18.47 19.19
N VAL A 515 -12.74 -17.27 18.62
CA VAL A 515 -13.87 -16.63 17.90
C VAL A 515 -14.27 -17.46 16.67
N GLN A 516 -13.31 -17.91 15.86
CA GLN A 516 -13.61 -18.79 14.72
C GLN A 516 -14.21 -20.15 15.17
N ALA A 517 -13.77 -20.70 16.29
CA ALA A 517 -14.30 -21.93 16.87
C ALA A 517 -15.74 -21.74 17.37
N SER A 518 -16.01 -20.62 18.05
CA SER A 518 -17.35 -20.25 18.53
C SER A 518 -18.33 -20.03 17.37
N LEU A 519 -17.88 -19.43 16.26
CA LEU A 519 -18.68 -19.26 15.03
C LEU A 519 -18.92 -20.57 14.27
N ASN A 520 -18.12 -21.61 14.51
CA ASN A 520 -18.30 -22.95 13.93
C ASN A 520 -18.94 -23.94 14.94
N TRP A 521 -19.70 -23.43 15.92
CA TRP A 521 -20.56 -24.16 16.87
C TRP A 521 -19.87 -25.30 17.62
N VAL A 522 -18.84 -24.99 18.42
CA VAL A 522 -18.28 -25.95 19.39
C VAL A 522 -18.46 -25.44 20.82
N ASP A 523 -19.11 -26.23 21.65
CA ASP A 523 -19.08 -26.08 23.12
C ASP A 523 -17.73 -26.60 23.61
N VAL A 524 -16.74 -25.71 23.67
CA VAL A 524 -15.35 -26.14 23.88
C VAL A 524 -15.04 -26.33 25.36
N SER A 525 -15.58 -27.42 25.91
CA SER A 525 -15.06 -28.04 27.12
C SER A 525 -13.75 -28.76 26.78
N PHE A 526 -12.67 -27.99 26.67
CA PHE A 526 -11.33 -28.55 26.45
C PHE A 526 -10.88 -29.40 27.64
N SER A 527 -10.29 -30.57 27.36
CA SER A 527 -9.50 -31.27 28.38
C SER A 527 -8.28 -30.42 28.77
N PRO A 528 -7.74 -30.55 30.00
CA PRO A 528 -6.56 -29.80 30.44
C PRO A 528 -5.33 -29.96 29.52
N SER A 529 -5.23 -31.08 28.80
CA SER A 529 -4.17 -31.35 27.82
C SER A 529 -4.31 -30.53 26.53
N THR A 530 -5.53 -30.09 26.18
CA THR A 530 -5.81 -29.32 24.96
C THR A 530 -5.59 -27.81 25.18
N THR A 531 -5.83 -27.31 26.39
CA THR A 531 -5.55 -25.91 26.77
C THR A 531 -4.04 -25.62 26.79
N ALA A 532 -3.24 -26.48 27.45
CA ALA A 532 -1.78 -26.35 27.46
C ALA A 532 -1.18 -26.45 26.04
N PHE A 533 -1.79 -27.28 25.19
CA PHE A 533 -1.44 -27.42 23.79
C PHE A 533 -1.73 -26.14 22.99
N GLN A 534 -2.88 -25.50 23.19
CA GLN A 534 -3.21 -24.25 22.51
C GLN A 534 -2.39 -23.04 23.01
N GLU A 535 -2.03 -22.99 24.30
CA GLU A 535 -1.12 -21.97 24.83
C GLU A 535 0.26 -22.05 24.15
N MET A 536 0.77 -23.27 23.97
CA MET A 536 2.05 -23.53 23.29
C MET A 536 1.99 -23.21 21.79
N VAL A 537 0.92 -23.59 21.09
CA VAL A 537 0.71 -23.25 19.66
C VAL A 537 0.49 -21.74 19.47
N GLY A 538 -0.23 -21.09 20.39
CA GLY A 538 -0.42 -19.64 20.42
C GLY A 538 0.90 -18.88 20.62
N TRP A 539 1.77 -19.36 21.51
CA TRP A 539 3.12 -18.83 21.71
C TRP A 539 3.99 -18.96 20.45
N LEU A 540 3.99 -20.14 19.80
CA LEU A 540 4.75 -20.36 18.56
C LEU A 540 4.33 -19.42 17.42
N LEU A 541 3.03 -19.13 17.32
CA LEU A 541 2.51 -18.21 16.32
C LEU A 541 2.91 -16.74 16.58
N ASP A 542 2.91 -16.27 17.82
CA ASP A 542 3.38 -14.91 18.19
C ASP A 542 4.87 -14.69 17.79
N GLN A 543 5.71 -15.72 17.94
CA GLN A 543 7.10 -15.68 17.51
C GLN A 543 7.27 -15.69 15.97
N SER A 544 6.33 -16.26 15.22
CA SER A 544 6.40 -16.34 13.75
C SER A 544 5.96 -15.04 13.06
N VAL A 545 5.03 -14.28 13.65
CA VAL A 545 4.51 -13.01 13.09
C VAL A 545 5.36 -11.81 13.50
N ARG A 546 5.97 -11.83 14.69
CA ARG A 546 7.06 -10.90 15.04
C ARG A 546 8.28 -11.26 14.20
N LYS A 547 8.41 -10.63 13.01
CA LYS A 547 9.58 -10.67 12.09
C LYS A 547 10.76 -11.42 12.72
N LEU A 548 10.88 -12.72 12.39
CA LEU A 548 11.86 -13.66 12.95
C LEU A 548 13.22 -12.99 13.20
N TYR A 549 13.48 -12.66 14.47
CA TYR A 549 14.84 -12.58 14.99
C TYR A 549 15.20 -14.02 15.39
N PRO A 550 16.10 -14.72 14.67
CA PRO A 550 16.39 -16.15 14.87
C PRO A 550 17.00 -16.51 16.24
N ARG A 551 17.13 -15.55 17.16
CA ARG A 551 17.90 -15.69 18.41
C ARG A 551 17.06 -16.03 19.64
N CYS A 552 15.73 -16.10 19.54
CA CYS A 552 14.84 -16.25 20.71
C CYS A 552 13.94 -17.49 20.71
N LEU A 553 13.88 -18.27 19.63
CA LEU A 553 13.09 -19.51 19.58
C LEU A 553 13.84 -20.66 20.28
N ARG A 554 13.23 -21.26 21.31
CA ARG A 554 13.75 -22.48 21.96
C ARG A 554 13.30 -23.69 21.13
N LEU A 555 14.26 -24.37 20.48
CA LEU A 555 13.99 -25.52 19.60
C LEU A 555 13.24 -26.67 20.32
N GLU A 556 13.47 -26.84 21.62
CA GLU A 556 12.78 -27.83 22.46
C GLU A 556 11.27 -27.58 22.57
N GLU A 557 10.82 -26.32 22.55
CA GLU A 557 9.39 -25.97 22.65
C GLU A 557 8.66 -26.26 21.33
N VAL A 558 9.33 -26.04 20.19
CA VAL A 558 8.83 -26.43 18.85
C VAL A 558 8.71 -27.95 18.73
N GLU A 559 9.71 -28.68 19.22
CA GLU A 559 9.74 -30.15 19.24
C GLU A 559 8.60 -30.72 20.09
N ASN A 560 8.39 -30.19 21.29
CA ASN A 560 7.30 -30.60 22.18
C ASN A 560 5.93 -30.34 21.53
N ALA A 561 5.78 -29.22 20.82
CA ALA A 561 4.55 -28.91 20.10
C ALA A 561 4.28 -29.88 18.96
N LEU A 562 5.24 -30.13 18.08
CA LEU A 562 5.07 -31.07 16.97
C LEU A 562 4.82 -32.50 17.46
N SER A 563 5.54 -32.94 18.48
CA SER A 563 5.32 -34.24 19.12
C SER A 563 3.94 -34.35 19.76
N ALA A 564 3.40 -33.27 20.33
CA ALA A 564 2.03 -33.25 20.84
C ALA A 564 0.98 -33.34 19.72
N ILE A 565 1.19 -32.62 18.60
CA ILE A 565 0.30 -32.71 17.42
C ILE A 565 0.30 -34.14 16.85
N GLU A 566 1.47 -34.77 16.75
CA GLU A 566 1.61 -36.13 16.23
C GLU A 566 0.86 -37.15 17.08
N ARG A 567 0.95 -37.04 18.41
CA ARG A 567 0.18 -37.89 19.36
C ARG A 567 -1.32 -37.68 19.23
N LEU A 568 -1.77 -36.44 19.05
CA LEU A 568 -3.19 -36.16 18.83
C LEU A 568 -3.69 -36.82 17.55
N CYS A 569 -2.86 -36.89 16.51
CA CYS A 569 -3.20 -37.52 15.23
C CYS A 569 -3.34 -39.05 15.30
N GLU A 570 -3.06 -39.66 16.45
CA GLU A 570 -3.35 -41.09 16.73
C GLU A 570 -4.80 -41.30 17.19
N CYS A 571 -5.52 -40.22 17.52
CA CYS A 571 -6.94 -40.22 17.86
C CYS A 571 -7.81 -39.81 16.64
N PRO A 572 -9.11 -40.15 16.62
CA PRO A 572 -10.03 -39.62 15.61
C PRO A 572 -10.22 -38.11 15.82
N ILE A 573 -9.50 -37.30 15.06
CA ILE A 573 -9.62 -35.83 15.05
C ILE A 573 -10.62 -35.42 13.95
N THR A 574 -11.54 -34.51 14.26
CA THR A 574 -12.42 -33.87 13.29
C THR A 574 -11.81 -32.55 12.77
N TYR A 575 -12.21 -32.11 11.58
CA TYR A 575 -11.72 -30.83 11.02
C TYR A 575 -12.00 -29.64 11.96
N HIS A 576 -13.13 -29.65 12.70
CA HIS A 576 -13.45 -28.63 13.70
C HIS A 576 -12.37 -28.47 14.77
N THR A 577 -11.85 -29.58 15.32
CA THR A 577 -10.79 -29.56 16.34
C THR A 577 -9.48 -29.01 15.77
N ILE A 578 -9.18 -29.30 14.50
CA ILE A 578 -7.99 -28.81 13.80
C ILE A 578 -8.07 -27.29 13.56
N ILE A 579 -9.26 -26.79 13.20
CA ILE A 579 -9.49 -25.35 12.99
C ILE A 579 -9.49 -24.59 14.31
N ALA A 580 -10.25 -25.06 15.29
CA ALA A 580 -10.37 -24.44 16.61
C ALA A 580 -9.05 -24.36 17.38
N SER A 581 -8.12 -25.29 17.12
CA SER A 581 -6.78 -25.26 17.72
C SER A 581 -5.79 -24.34 17.00
N GLY A 582 -6.09 -23.86 15.78
CA GLY A 582 -5.16 -23.08 14.96
C GLY A 582 -3.93 -23.86 14.45
N SER A 583 -3.84 -25.16 14.75
CA SER A 583 -2.65 -25.98 14.51
C SER A 583 -2.26 -26.07 13.04
N HIS A 584 -3.24 -26.10 12.14
CA HIS A 584 -3.05 -26.21 10.69
C HIS A 584 -2.32 -25.00 10.09
N LEU A 585 -2.52 -23.79 10.62
CA LEU A 585 -1.80 -22.59 10.18
C LEU A 585 -0.35 -22.58 10.71
N THR A 586 -0.15 -22.99 11.96
CA THR A 586 1.19 -23.10 12.56
C THR A 586 2.06 -24.09 11.80
N LEU A 587 1.51 -25.27 11.49
CA LEU A 587 2.21 -26.26 10.67
C LEU A 587 2.54 -25.72 9.27
N ARG A 588 1.62 -25.00 8.64
CA ARG A 588 1.86 -24.36 7.33
C ARG A 588 2.94 -23.30 7.39
N SER A 589 2.99 -22.52 8.47
CA SER A 589 4.06 -21.53 8.70
C SER A 589 5.43 -22.20 8.85
N ILE A 590 5.52 -23.25 9.68
CA ILE A 590 6.75 -24.05 9.85
C ILE A 590 7.16 -24.73 8.53
N ALA A 591 6.20 -25.20 7.74
CA ALA A 591 6.46 -25.78 6.42
C ALA A 591 6.86 -24.73 5.37
N ARG A 592 6.59 -23.44 5.56
CA ARG A 592 6.95 -22.38 4.57
C ARG A 592 8.23 -21.64 4.92
N PHE A 593 8.53 -21.45 6.21
CA PHE A 593 9.68 -20.68 6.66
C PHE A 593 10.82 -21.61 7.12
N PRO A 594 12.02 -21.51 6.52
CA PRO A 594 13.16 -22.30 6.97
C PRO A 594 13.60 -21.84 8.37
N LEU A 595 13.57 -22.76 9.33
CA LEU A 595 14.20 -22.59 10.65
C LEU A 595 15.74 -22.73 10.51
N SER A 596 16.50 -22.55 11.60
CA SER A 596 17.97 -22.63 11.56
C SER A 596 18.48 -23.99 11.03
N GLU A 597 19.70 -24.03 10.48
CA GLU A 597 20.31 -25.30 10.01
C GLU A 597 20.38 -26.37 11.11
N GLU A 598 20.52 -25.95 12.37
CA GLU A 598 20.47 -26.81 13.56
C GLU A 598 19.09 -27.45 13.75
N ALA A 599 18.02 -26.67 13.55
CA ALA A 599 16.65 -27.14 13.69
C ALA A 599 16.30 -28.24 12.66
N GLU A 600 16.73 -28.04 11.41
CA GLU A 600 16.48 -29.00 10.34
C GLU A 600 17.37 -30.24 10.42
N SER A 601 18.62 -30.09 10.83
CA SER A 601 19.54 -31.24 10.98
C SER A 601 19.20 -32.14 12.18
N GLN A 602 18.70 -31.56 13.28
CA GLN A 602 18.41 -32.31 14.51
C GLN A 602 16.95 -32.79 14.59
N TYR A 603 15.98 -31.96 14.23
CA TYR A 603 14.55 -32.24 14.52
C TYR A 603 13.67 -32.40 13.28
N ARG A 604 14.17 -32.04 12.09
CA ARG A 604 13.47 -32.18 10.79
C ARG A 604 12.08 -31.53 10.77
N PHE A 605 11.97 -30.34 11.34
CA PHE A 605 10.69 -29.67 11.55
C PHE A 605 9.89 -29.46 10.26
N HIS A 606 10.54 -29.06 9.17
CA HIS A 606 9.86 -28.89 7.88
C HIS A 606 9.20 -30.17 7.38
N HIS A 607 9.95 -31.29 7.38
CA HIS A 607 9.45 -32.58 6.92
C HIS A 607 8.29 -33.09 7.78
N ARG A 608 8.38 -32.92 9.11
CA ARG A 608 7.32 -33.33 10.05
C ARG A 608 6.06 -32.49 9.86
N ALA A 609 6.19 -31.17 9.76
CA ALA A 609 5.07 -30.29 9.51
C ALA A 609 4.38 -30.59 8.19
N GLN A 610 5.14 -30.82 7.12
CA GLN A 610 4.59 -31.19 5.81
C GLN A 610 3.88 -32.56 5.83
N SER A 611 4.46 -33.54 6.53
CA SER A 611 3.84 -34.86 6.72
C SER A 611 2.48 -34.76 7.44
N LEU A 612 2.39 -33.95 8.50
CA LEU A 612 1.15 -33.70 9.22
C LEU A 612 0.10 -32.98 8.35
N LEU A 613 0.50 -31.98 7.58
CA LEU A 613 -0.40 -31.28 6.66
C LEU A 613 -0.97 -32.22 5.59
N ASN A 614 -0.12 -33.06 5.00
CA ASN A 614 -0.55 -34.07 4.02
C ASN A 614 -1.55 -35.09 4.63
N ARG A 615 -1.40 -35.41 5.92
CA ARG A 615 -2.36 -36.28 6.63
C ARG A 615 -3.71 -35.60 6.86
N TRP A 616 -3.76 -34.29 7.05
CA TRP A 616 -4.99 -33.53 7.27
C TRP A 616 -5.68 -33.08 5.99
N GLU A 617 -4.98 -33.13 4.84
CA GLU A 617 -5.52 -32.75 3.54
C GLU A 617 -6.87 -33.42 3.21
N PRO A 618 -7.03 -34.75 3.35
CA PRO A 618 -8.30 -35.42 3.05
C PRO A 618 -9.43 -35.04 4.01
N ILE A 619 -9.08 -34.72 5.26
CA ILE A 619 -10.04 -34.28 6.29
C ILE A 619 -10.62 -32.92 5.90
N PHE A 620 -9.77 -31.99 5.47
CA PHE A 620 -10.23 -30.69 5.00
C PHE A 620 -11.02 -30.80 3.69
N GLN A 621 -10.53 -31.56 2.71
CA GLN A 621 -11.20 -31.74 1.42
C GLN A 621 -12.64 -32.29 1.58
N GLY A 622 -12.86 -33.21 2.53
CA GLY A 622 -14.18 -33.75 2.83
C GLY A 622 -15.15 -32.77 3.52
N ASN A 623 -14.64 -31.69 4.10
CA ASN A 623 -15.40 -30.74 4.92
C ASN A 623 -15.27 -29.28 4.48
N LEU A 624 -14.76 -29.01 3.27
CA LEU A 624 -14.59 -27.63 2.77
C LEU A 624 -15.91 -26.86 2.76
N ALA A 625 -17.03 -27.52 2.45
CA ALA A 625 -18.37 -26.92 2.42
C ALA A 625 -18.81 -26.37 3.79
N ASP A 626 -18.36 -27.00 4.86
CA ASP A 626 -18.77 -26.65 6.23
C ASP A 626 -17.93 -25.50 6.81
N ILE A 627 -16.77 -25.19 6.21
CA ILE A 627 -15.91 -24.08 6.63
C ILE A 627 -16.40 -22.80 5.96
N GLN A 628 -17.14 -21.99 6.69
CA GLN A 628 -17.71 -20.74 6.17
C GLN A 628 -16.87 -19.50 6.54
N TRP A 629 -16.30 -19.47 7.75
CA TRP A 629 -15.44 -18.38 8.19
C TRP A 629 -13.96 -18.68 7.94
N VAL A 630 -13.32 -17.87 7.09
CA VAL A 630 -11.95 -18.10 6.58
C VAL A 630 -11.03 -16.91 6.90
N PHE A 631 -9.78 -17.18 7.28
CA PHE A 631 -8.81 -16.10 7.50
C PHE A 631 -8.33 -15.46 6.19
N ARG A 632 -8.34 -14.12 6.14
CA ARG A 632 -7.73 -13.31 5.08
C ARG A 632 -6.57 -12.52 5.68
N GLY A 633 -5.37 -13.11 5.66
CA GLY A 633 -4.23 -12.61 6.43
C GLY A 633 -4.38 -12.83 7.94
N PRO A 634 -3.47 -12.27 8.77
CA PRO A 634 -3.39 -12.61 10.20
C PRO A 634 -4.45 -11.94 11.10
N LYS A 635 -5.19 -10.95 10.58
CA LYS A 635 -6.04 -10.05 11.37
C LYS A 635 -7.47 -9.95 10.87
N MET A 636 -7.87 -10.72 9.87
CA MET A 636 -9.21 -10.63 9.30
C MET A 636 -9.78 -12.03 9.07
N LEU A 637 -11.00 -12.24 9.53
CA LEU A 637 -11.84 -13.39 9.23
C LEU A 637 -12.91 -12.92 8.24
N THR A 638 -13.19 -13.68 7.19
CA THR A 638 -14.17 -13.34 6.16
C THR A 638 -15.11 -14.53 5.96
N TYR A 639 -16.40 -14.25 5.88
CA TYR A 639 -17.40 -15.24 5.55
C TYR A 639 -17.37 -15.55 4.06
N VAL A 640 -17.30 -16.83 3.71
CA VAL A 640 -17.31 -17.35 2.35
C VAL A 640 -18.63 -18.12 2.16
N PRO A 641 -19.60 -17.56 1.41
CA PRO A 641 -20.88 -18.20 1.14
C PRO A 641 -20.72 -19.60 0.52
N ALA A 642 -21.71 -20.48 0.72
CA ALA A 642 -21.69 -21.81 0.09
C ALA A 642 -21.69 -21.75 -1.44
N SER A 643 -22.19 -20.65 -2.01
CA SER A 643 -22.27 -20.39 -3.46
C SER A 643 -21.06 -19.63 -4.03
N ASP A 644 -20.02 -19.37 -3.22
CA ASP A 644 -18.86 -18.60 -3.66
C ASP A 644 -17.97 -19.39 -4.64
N ALA A 645 -17.57 -18.75 -5.74
CA ALA A 645 -16.73 -19.34 -6.79
C ALA A 645 -15.36 -19.84 -6.27
N ILE A 646 -14.87 -19.29 -5.14
CA ILE A 646 -13.62 -19.73 -4.51
C ILE A 646 -13.69 -21.21 -4.08
N ARG A 647 -14.88 -21.72 -3.79
CA ARG A 647 -15.09 -23.14 -3.41
C ARG A 647 -14.88 -24.11 -4.57
N GLU A 648 -15.04 -23.64 -5.81
CA GLU A 648 -14.81 -24.43 -7.03
C GLU A 648 -13.39 -24.28 -7.59
N SER A 649 -12.57 -23.41 -6.98
CA SER A 649 -11.20 -23.17 -7.41
C SER A 649 -10.31 -24.39 -7.13
N PRO A 650 -9.32 -24.71 -8.00
CA PRO A 650 -8.31 -25.72 -7.70
C PRO A 650 -7.46 -25.37 -6.46
N SER A 651 -7.50 -24.11 -6.01
CA SER A 651 -6.85 -23.65 -4.77
C SER A 651 -7.82 -23.52 -3.59
N ALA A 652 -9.05 -24.04 -3.67
CA ALA A 652 -10.06 -23.90 -2.62
C ALA A 652 -9.56 -24.37 -1.25
N LEU A 653 -8.87 -25.51 -1.19
CA LEU A 653 -8.26 -26.01 0.04
C LEU A 653 -7.25 -25.01 0.63
N ASP A 654 -6.36 -24.48 -0.20
CA ASP A 654 -5.36 -23.50 0.21
C ASP A 654 -5.97 -22.19 0.70
N LEU A 655 -7.04 -21.74 0.05
CA LEU A 655 -7.70 -20.46 0.35
C LEU A 655 -8.63 -20.56 1.56
N ILE A 656 -9.37 -21.66 1.72
CA ILE A 656 -10.41 -21.84 2.75
C ILE A 656 -9.82 -22.43 4.03
N ALA A 657 -9.04 -23.50 3.94
CA ALA A 657 -8.50 -24.15 5.12
C ALA A 657 -7.29 -23.41 5.68
N TYR A 658 -6.54 -22.68 4.85
CA TYR A 658 -5.30 -22.04 5.29
C TYR A 658 -5.22 -20.53 5.07
N GLY A 659 -6.29 -19.94 4.54
CA GLY A 659 -6.45 -18.50 4.40
C GLY A 659 -5.72 -17.86 3.22
N PHE A 660 -6.09 -16.62 2.93
CA PHE A 660 -5.50 -15.81 1.86
C PHE A 660 -4.19 -15.15 2.32
N GLU A 661 -3.11 -15.31 1.56
CA GLU A 661 -1.96 -14.41 1.65
C GLU A 661 -2.30 -13.11 0.90
N VAL A 662 -2.73 -12.09 1.63
CA VAL A 662 -2.90 -10.75 1.06
C VAL A 662 -1.51 -10.19 0.77
N LYS A 663 -1.16 -10.02 -0.52
CA LYS A 663 -0.19 -8.98 -0.89
C LYS A 663 -0.76 -7.69 -0.31
N ALA A 664 -0.09 -7.12 0.68
CA ALA A 664 -0.54 -5.92 1.39
C ALA A 664 -1.19 -4.94 0.41
N GLU A 665 -2.52 -4.87 0.43
CA GLU A 665 -3.20 -3.70 -0.11
C GLU A 665 -2.74 -2.53 0.77
N PRO A 666 -2.39 -1.38 0.18
CA PRO A 666 -1.94 -0.24 0.95
C PRO A 666 -3.01 0.06 1.99
N GLU A 667 -2.64 -0.06 3.28
CA GLU A 667 -3.44 0.46 4.37
C GLU A 667 -3.71 1.92 4.02
N SER A 668 -4.95 2.24 3.66
CA SER A 668 -5.40 3.61 3.48
C SER A 668 -5.40 4.24 4.86
N ASN A 669 -4.24 4.73 5.24
CA ASN A 669 -4.01 5.49 6.46
C ASN A 669 -4.76 6.82 6.45
#